data_AF-A0A182F1D3-F1
#
_entry.id   AF-A0A182F1D3-F1
#
_cell.length_a   1.000
_cell.length_b   1.000
_cell.length_c   1.000
_cell.angle_alpha   90.00
_cell.angle_beta   90.00
_cell.angle_gamma   90.00
#
_symmetry.space_group_name_H-M   'P 1'
#
loop_
_entity.id
_entity.type
_entity.pdbx_description
1 polymer ?
#
loop_
_entity_poly.entity_id
_entity_poly.type
_entity_poly.pdbx_seq_one_letter_code
_entity_poly.pdbx_strand_id
1 'polypeptide(L)'
;MILNVNRTKLLLVSILAAIVIVAVVVGLVIGLRSRDSSAAPHARLTGGAVTSNGAECAEIGADVLRRNGSAVDAAIATLFCEGITCPQSMGLGGGFLATLYFRDTNKAEAMIAREIAPAAATRDMYVNSSSVSGGLAVAVPGELKGYWELHQRYGRLEWRTLVEPTIELCRKGHLVTGYLARILAGRTERIRNEPSLREVFLNPATQEPWQEGDVLKRPQLAETLEIIAKEGAAAIYSRNGTLLPLLMKDLKQFGSILTEEDFYNYKPRWVAPVHTSIRKSSQVYSIPLAGSGTILTYMLNILDSFSTLTMGDPLTWHRIVESFKHGYGLRTRVGDPAFVPGIEEELAKLGSKTYAQFISETIADDSTHSDFGHYGALFSTENDQGTAHVSILAPNGDAVSVTSTINNILGAMIRSTSTGIVLNDEMDDFSTPGLTNSYGLPASPANYIAPGKVPMSSMTPTIVTDEHGDVRIVVGSAGGSRITTATLQMIVRHLIFGETLDTIINTPRMHHQLAPMTVEYEKGFDPVVIDGLVKRGHVCKQAASDGGFAALTAIVRHADNPAIVLSIITVVIVFAAKGSTLDPNALNRAGAVVANGAECAAIGASILRLNGSAADAAIATLFCEGVTCPQSMGLGGGFLLTIYDRQNGTVETLNARESAPAAAQRNMLTDVEKQRATDARGLTVAVPGELKGYWELHQRYGRLEWKALVEPTIALCKRGHIVTPYLSRILKRVENQLYREPSMREVFINPATNRTWQEGDTIKRVKLAASLRIVADEGVDSLYSRNGTLLGLLMKDLRAFGSIIVEDDFLNYRPRWESPDTVELRSGTKVHSITVPGSGTIQNFMLRILDGYSHMPPKDPLTWHRIVESMKFAYGMRTRIGDPAYTPEAIELIRNLTDPQFARFIREQRIDDNATHTDFKYYGAEFADVNDQGTAHICVLAPNGDAVSATSTINYLLGAKIRSQSTGIILNDEMDDFATPGTVNTYGLPASPANFITPGKIPLSSMTPTIVTDKTGEVRMVLGGAGGSRITSATAVMIYRYLMFGDDLNTIMAEKRLHHQLAPMWVDYEPGFDQTILDGLVKMGHQVKEKTPDAGFAAATGIVKDESHVVNAAFDPRRGGSAEILNA
;
A
#
# COMPACT_ATOMS: atom_id res chain seq x y z
N MET A 1 -83.15 -3.76 1.58
CA MET A 1 -83.30 -5.11 1.01
C MET A 1 -82.16 -5.96 1.57
N ILE A 2 -82.42 -6.95 2.43
CA ILE A 2 -81.35 -7.70 3.11
C ILE A 2 -80.88 -8.84 2.21
N LEU A 3 -79.64 -8.76 1.72
CA LEU A 3 -79.01 -9.82 0.95
C LEU A 3 -78.68 -11.00 1.89
N ASN A 4 -79.51 -12.03 1.84
CA ASN A 4 -79.33 -13.26 2.62
C ASN A 4 -78.22 -14.13 2.00
N VAL A 5 -76.96 -13.70 2.18
CA VAL A 5 -75.79 -14.41 1.64
C VAL A 5 -75.63 -15.74 2.37
N ASN A 6 -75.92 -16.84 1.66
CA ASN A 6 -75.82 -18.20 2.18
C ASN A 6 -74.39 -18.47 2.70
N ARG A 7 -74.25 -18.63 4.03
CA ARG A 7 -72.96 -18.85 4.71
C ARG A 7 -72.15 -19.99 4.10
N THR A 8 -72.79 -21.05 3.60
CA THR A 8 -72.13 -22.19 2.95
C THR A 8 -71.45 -21.79 1.64
N LYS A 9 -72.07 -20.90 0.85
CA LYS A 9 -71.44 -20.36 -0.36
C LYS A 9 -70.28 -19.43 -0.03
N LEU A 10 -70.42 -18.61 1.02
CA LEU A 10 -69.32 -17.75 1.47
C LEU A 10 -68.12 -18.59 1.93
N LEU A 11 -68.36 -19.62 2.73
CA LEU A 11 -67.33 -20.55 3.21
C LEU A 11 -66.62 -21.26 2.05
N LEU A 12 -67.37 -21.75 1.05
CA LEU A 12 -66.80 -22.38 -0.14
C LEU A 12 -65.94 -21.41 -0.96
N VAL A 13 -66.35 -20.14 -1.11
CA VAL A 13 -65.55 -19.12 -1.80
C VAL A 13 -64.28 -18.79 -1.00
N SER A 14 -64.36 -18.69 0.33
CA SER A 14 -63.18 -18.49 1.19
C SER A 14 -62.18 -19.66 1.12
N ILE A 15 -62.68 -20.91 1.11
CA ILE A 15 -61.84 -22.11 0.97
C ILE A 15 -61.19 -22.15 -0.42
N LEU A 16 -61.94 -21.85 -1.49
CA LEU A 16 -61.40 -21.84 -2.85
C LEU A 16 -60.34 -20.73 -3.02
N ALA A 17 -60.57 -19.55 -2.47
CA ALA A 17 -59.60 -18.46 -2.45
C ALA A 17 -58.32 -18.85 -1.67
N ALA A 18 -58.45 -19.48 -0.50
CA ALA A 18 -57.31 -19.97 0.26
C ALA A 18 -56.48 -21.03 -0.51
N ILE A 19 -57.15 -21.96 -1.20
CA ILE A 19 -56.48 -22.96 -2.06
C ILE A 19 -55.73 -22.28 -3.22
N VAL A 20 -56.33 -21.29 -3.88
CA VAL A 20 -55.68 -20.53 -4.96
C VAL A 20 -54.47 -19.74 -4.43
N ILE A 21 -54.59 -19.08 -3.27
CA ILE A 21 -53.47 -18.37 -2.64
C ILE A 21 -52.32 -19.33 -2.30
N VAL A 22 -52.61 -20.49 -1.70
CA VAL A 22 -51.60 -21.51 -1.40
C VAL A 22 -50.95 -22.03 -2.68
N ALA A 23 -51.71 -22.30 -3.74
CA ALA A 23 -51.17 -22.75 -5.02
C ALA A 23 -50.26 -21.70 -5.69
N VAL A 24 -50.62 -20.41 -5.63
CA VAL A 24 -49.79 -19.31 -6.14
C VAL A 24 -48.51 -19.13 -5.31
N VAL A 25 -48.60 -19.20 -3.98
CA VAL A 25 -47.43 -19.10 -3.08
C VAL A 25 -46.49 -20.28 -3.29
N VAL A 26 -47.01 -21.52 -3.38
CA VAL A 26 -46.18 -22.71 -3.65
C VAL A 26 -45.57 -22.65 -5.06
N GLY A 27 -46.32 -22.18 -6.06
CA GLY A 27 -45.81 -21.96 -7.42
C GLY A 27 -44.67 -20.93 -7.47
N LEU A 28 -44.79 -19.82 -6.73
CA LEU A 28 -43.72 -18.83 -6.57
C LEU A 28 -42.50 -19.40 -5.84
N VAL A 29 -42.69 -20.10 -4.73
CA VAL A 29 -41.60 -20.68 -3.93
C VAL A 29 -40.83 -21.76 -4.71
N ILE A 30 -41.51 -22.58 -5.51
CA ILE A 30 -40.85 -23.60 -6.36
C ILE A 30 -40.20 -22.94 -7.59
N GLY A 31 -40.89 -21.99 -8.24
CA GLY A 31 -40.36 -21.27 -9.40
C GLY A 31 -39.09 -20.48 -9.09
N LEU A 32 -39.11 -19.69 -8.02
CA LEU A 32 -37.95 -18.87 -7.60
C LEU A 32 -36.76 -19.73 -7.14
N ARG A 33 -37.01 -20.89 -6.50
CA ARG A 33 -35.94 -21.84 -6.14
C ARG A 33 -35.29 -22.56 -7.33
N SER A 34 -35.83 -22.43 -8.55
CA SER A 34 -35.39 -23.20 -9.72
C SER A 34 -34.45 -22.48 -10.69
N ARG A 35 -34.06 -21.22 -10.42
CA ARG A 35 -33.21 -20.42 -11.32
C ARG A 35 -31.83 -20.08 -10.79
N ASP A 36 -31.68 -19.72 -9.52
CA ASP A 36 -30.41 -19.20 -8.98
C ASP A 36 -29.60 -20.28 -8.25
N SER A 37 -29.16 -21.31 -8.98
CA SER A 37 -28.36 -22.44 -8.44
C SER A 37 -26.95 -22.55 -9.03
N SER A 38 -26.48 -21.50 -9.71
CA SER A 38 -25.13 -21.41 -10.30
C SER A 38 -24.38 -20.12 -9.97
N ALA A 39 -24.88 -19.33 -9.01
CA ALA A 39 -24.20 -18.16 -8.45
C ALA A 39 -24.27 -18.25 -6.90
N ALA A 40 -23.18 -17.91 -6.22
CA ALA A 40 -23.17 -17.88 -4.77
C ALA A 40 -24.00 -16.67 -4.26
N PRO A 41 -24.82 -16.82 -3.20
CA PRO A 41 -25.71 -15.75 -2.76
C PRO A 41 -24.92 -14.60 -2.13
N HIS A 42 -24.84 -13.46 -2.83
CA HIS A 42 -24.26 -12.24 -2.29
C HIS A 42 -25.04 -11.75 -1.07
N ALA A 43 -24.39 -11.72 0.08
CA ALA A 43 -25.05 -11.37 1.32
C ALA A 43 -25.02 -9.84 1.54
N ARG A 44 -26.21 -9.20 1.54
CA ARG A 44 -26.37 -7.81 2.02
C ARG A 44 -26.18 -7.76 3.52
N LEU A 45 -25.27 -6.90 3.96
CA LEU A 45 -24.84 -6.82 5.35
C LEU A 45 -24.38 -5.37 5.64
N THR A 46 -24.97 -4.69 6.63
CA THR A 46 -24.69 -3.32 7.12
C THR A 46 -23.51 -3.08 8.16
N GLY A 47 -22.22 -3.41 7.92
CA GLY A 47 -21.12 -3.22 8.90
C GLY A 47 -19.69 -3.70 8.51
N GLY A 48 -18.59 -3.20 9.13
CA GLY A 48 -17.21 -3.08 8.57
C GLY A 48 -16.26 -4.27 8.34
N ALA A 49 -15.17 -4.05 7.56
CA ALA A 49 -14.58 -5.00 6.60
C ALA A 49 -13.41 -5.84 7.12
N VAL A 50 -12.36 -6.19 6.32
CA VAL A 50 -10.93 -6.39 6.71
C VAL A 50 -9.91 -7.08 5.73
N THR A 51 -9.27 -6.41 4.73
CA THR A 51 -8.52 -7.09 3.61
C THR A 51 -7.03 -7.65 3.72
N SER A 52 -6.39 -8.19 2.64
CA SER A 52 -4.93 -8.26 2.24
C SER A 52 -4.50 -9.55 1.51
N ASN A 53 -3.75 -9.52 0.41
CA ASN A 53 -3.28 -10.58 -0.52
C ASN A 53 -2.81 -12.01 -0.11
N GLY A 54 -3.50 -12.72 0.79
CA GLY A 54 -3.24 -14.12 1.18
C GLY A 54 -4.06 -14.69 2.38
N ALA A 55 -4.72 -15.85 2.20
CA ALA A 55 -5.81 -16.59 2.91
C ALA A 55 -6.03 -16.80 4.43
N GLU A 56 -5.28 -17.65 5.15
CA GLU A 56 -5.15 -17.70 6.64
C GLU A 56 -4.90 -16.34 7.32
N CYS A 57 -5.03 -15.29 6.54
CA CYS A 57 -4.46 -13.99 6.66
C CYS A 57 -5.50 -13.15 7.37
N ALA A 58 -6.37 -12.35 6.76
CA ALA A 58 -7.38 -11.42 7.36
C ALA A 58 -8.10 -11.53 8.75
N GLU A 59 -7.66 -12.27 9.78
CA GLU A 59 -8.42 -12.58 11.03
C GLU A 59 -7.88 -12.14 12.40
N ILE A 60 -6.66 -11.60 12.63
CA ILE A 60 -6.20 -10.83 13.89
C ILE A 60 -5.92 -9.16 14.11
N GLY A 61 -6.25 -7.87 13.53
CA GLY A 61 -7.33 -6.97 12.68
C GLY A 61 -9.03 -6.93 12.35
N ALA A 62 -10.23 -7.74 12.41
CA ALA A 62 -10.94 -9.13 12.72
C ALA A 62 -11.31 -9.87 14.12
N ASP A 63 -10.67 -10.88 14.75
CA ASP A 63 -10.78 -11.31 16.21
C ASP A 63 -10.67 -10.34 17.42
N VAL A 64 -9.77 -9.38 17.48
CA VAL A 64 -9.88 -8.27 18.43
C VAL A 64 -11.18 -7.45 18.29
N LEU A 65 -11.92 -7.67 17.19
CA LEU A 65 -13.23 -7.35 16.61
C LEU A 65 -13.96 -8.65 16.46
N ARG A 66 -13.66 -9.55 17.34
CA ARG A 66 -14.68 -10.06 18.16
C ARG A 66 -14.79 -9.22 19.44
N ARG A 67 -13.90 -8.26 19.79
CA ARG A 67 -13.58 -7.98 21.23
C ARG A 67 -13.32 -6.55 21.85
N ASN A 68 -12.94 -5.47 21.15
CA ASN A 68 -12.79 -4.03 21.54
C ASN A 68 -11.44 -3.55 22.07
N GLY A 69 -10.53 -3.22 21.19
CA GLY A 69 -9.25 -2.65 21.53
C GLY A 69 -9.26 -1.23 22.03
N SER A 70 -8.35 -0.47 21.43
CA SER A 70 -8.60 0.92 21.14
C SER A 70 -9.19 1.05 19.75
N ALA A 71 -10.00 2.07 19.44
CA ALA A 71 -10.71 2.35 18.18
C ALA A 71 -9.86 2.55 16.92
N VAL A 72 -8.66 2.05 16.99
CA VAL A 72 -7.50 2.62 16.41
C VAL A 72 -6.27 1.70 16.61
N ASP A 73 -6.34 0.74 17.54
CA ASP A 73 -5.28 -0.19 17.95
C ASP A 73 -4.75 -1.17 16.87
N ALA A 74 -5.37 -1.25 15.68
CA ALA A 74 -4.71 -1.61 14.41
C ALA A 74 -4.88 -0.61 13.24
N ALA A 75 -3.87 0.21 12.96
CA ALA A 75 -2.96 -0.40 12.00
C ALA A 75 -2.15 -1.48 12.67
N ILE A 76 -1.76 -1.09 13.87
CA ILE A 76 -0.57 -1.15 14.70
C ILE A 76 0.25 -2.56 15.22
N ALA A 77 -0.69 -3.36 14.45
CA ALA A 77 -1.06 -4.79 13.98
C ALA A 77 -0.81 -5.49 12.59
N THR A 78 -1.13 -5.02 11.36
CA THR A 78 -1.20 -5.83 10.09
C THR A 78 0.14 -6.06 9.54
N LEU A 79 0.82 -5.01 9.18
CA LEU A 79 2.00 -4.69 9.89
C LEU A 79 2.65 -5.88 10.63
N PHE A 80 2.03 -6.49 11.61
CA PHE A 80 2.55 -7.63 12.32
C PHE A 80 2.18 -9.04 11.76
N CYS A 81 1.28 -9.31 10.81
CA CYS A 81 1.08 -10.59 10.08
C CYS A 81 2.01 -11.06 8.89
N GLU A 82 1.72 -10.74 7.59
CA GLU A 82 2.22 -11.24 6.21
C GLU A 82 3.67 -11.28 5.83
N GLY A 83 4.44 -11.53 6.85
CA GLY A 83 5.75 -10.96 6.90
C GLY A 83 6.59 -11.54 7.94
N ILE A 84 5.98 -12.26 8.85
CA ILE A 84 6.70 -13.33 9.47
C ILE A 84 6.91 -14.52 8.54
N THR A 85 7.30 -14.21 7.30
CA THR A 85 6.73 -14.90 6.20
C THR A 85 7.28 -14.61 4.78
N CYS A 86 7.68 -13.40 4.30
CA CYS A 86 7.59 -12.99 2.86
C CYS A 86 8.92 -12.66 2.08
N PRO A 87 9.37 -13.47 1.04
CA PRO A 87 11.08 -13.72 -0.30
C PRO A 87 11.66 -12.92 -1.77
N GLN A 88 11.38 -11.84 -2.73
CA GLN A 88 10.35 -10.62 -3.31
C GLN A 88 9.43 -9.40 -2.68
N SER A 89 8.54 -9.21 -1.61
CA SER A 89 7.96 -7.84 -1.21
C SER A 89 7.24 -7.35 0.14
N MET A 90 7.84 -6.52 1.04
CA MET A 90 7.72 -5.10 1.71
C MET A 90 8.69 -4.96 2.93
N GLY A 91 9.30 -4.01 3.75
CA GLY A 91 10.44 -4.28 4.79
C GLY A 91 10.80 -3.95 6.36
N LEU A 92 10.83 -4.72 7.52
CA LEU A 92 11.23 -4.33 8.99
C LEU A 92 12.69 -4.02 9.30
N GLY A 93 13.19 -3.36 8.35
CA GLY A 93 14.48 -2.81 8.32
C GLY A 93 14.35 -1.47 7.67
N GLY A 94 13.14 -0.86 7.72
CA GLY A 94 12.49 0.11 6.85
C GLY A 94 10.95 -0.04 6.92
N GLY A 95 10.05 0.42 5.99
CA GLY A 95 8.75 1.09 6.34
C GLY A 95 7.82 1.90 5.37
N PHE A 96 7.46 3.26 5.41
CA PHE A 96 6.08 3.80 5.03
C PHE A 96 5.64 5.35 5.19
N LEU A 97 4.43 5.92 4.69
CA LEU A 97 3.64 7.31 4.86
C LEU A 97 2.09 7.69 4.60
N ALA A 98 1.11 7.87 5.61
CA ALA A 98 -0.39 8.25 5.65
C ALA A 98 -1.09 9.21 6.70
N THR A 99 -2.28 9.84 6.35
CA THR A 99 -3.00 10.96 7.10
C THR A 99 -3.54 10.65 8.50
N LEU A 100 -4.43 11.41 9.16
CA LEU A 100 -5.55 11.07 10.05
C LEU A 100 -6.71 12.06 9.75
N TYR A 101 -7.81 11.56 9.19
CA TYR A 101 -8.81 12.32 8.45
C TYR A 101 -9.74 13.35 9.24
N PHE A 102 -10.64 12.90 10.16
CA PHE A 102 -11.72 13.49 11.03
C PHE A 102 -13.28 13.72 10.62
N ARG A 103 -14.33 12.88 11.09
CA ARG A 103 -15.92 12.91 11.37
C ARG A 103 -16.60 13.08 12.81
N ASP A 104 -16.03 12.62 13.95
CA ASP A 104 -16.32 12.80 15.45
C ASP A 104 -15.69 13.95 16.41
N THR A 105 -14.63 14.73 16.08
CA THR A 105 -14.06 16.05 16.59
C THR A 105 -13.81 17.29 15.58
N ASN A 106 -12.68 17.60 14.87
CA ASN A 106 -12.24 18.78 13.97
C ASN A 106 -11.04 19.80 14.33
N LYS A 107 -9.74 19.62 13.91
CA LYS A 107 -8.50 20.54 13.95
C LYS A 107 -7.09 19.90 13.57
N ALA A 108 -6.43 20.23 12.44
CA ALA A 108 -5.39 19.44 11.67
C ALA A 108 -4.05 18.90 12.31
N GLU A 109 -3.53 17.70 11.87
CA GLU A 109 -2.20 17.13 12.26
C GLU A 109 -1.52 16.18 11.29
N ALA A 110 -0.24 15.87 11.55
CA ALA A 110 0.50 14.82 10.87
C ALA A 110 1.62 14.13 11.64
N MET A 111 2.43 13.36 10.90
CA MET A 111 3.63 12.61 11.29
C MET A 111 4.49 12.21 10.09
N ILE A 112 5.48 11.39 10.29
CA ILE A 112 6.63 11.17 9.43
C ILE A 112 7.41 10.15 10.24
N ALA A 113 8.16 9.29 9.59
CA ALA A 113 8.98 8.28 10.22
C ALA A 113 9.49 7.39 9.11
N ARG A 114 10.70 6.90 9.29
CA ARG A 114 11.65 6.27 8.36
C ARG A 114 13.04 6.45 9.07
N GLU A 115 14.35 6.56 8.78
CA GLU A 115 15.50 6.53 7.84
C GLU A 115 16.15 7.84 7.37
N ILE A 116 17.37 8.17 7.62
CA ILE A 116 18.14 8.64 6.48
C ILE A 116 19.47 8.56 7.07
N ALA A 117 20.30 7.88 6.34
CA ALA A 117 21.69 8.15 6.40
C ALA A 117 22.41 7.82 7.77
N PRO A 118 23.34 6.88 7.78
CA PRO A 118 24.28 6.60 8.85
C PRO A 118 25.64 7.41 8.81
N ALA A 119 25.96 8.17 9.85
CA ALA A 119 27.08 9.14 10.11
C ALA A 119 27.95 9.74 9.00
N ALA A 120 28.90 9.04 8.40
CA ALA A 120 30.15 9.69 7.95
C ALA A 120 30.08 10.36 6.55
N ALA A 121 29.67 11.62 6.50
CA ALA A 121 28.75 12.07 5.46
C ALA A 121 29.22 12.94 4.24
N THR A 122 29.82 12.38 3.18
CA THR A 122 30.19 13.11 1.91
C THR A 122 29.11 13.08 0.82
N ARG A 123 28.97 14.06 -0.10
CA ARG A 123 27.83 14.18 -1.05
C ARG A 123 27.88 13.26 -2.30
N ASP A 124 29.05 12.79 -2.70
CA ASP A 124 29.27 12.26 -4.06
C ASP A 124 29.91 10.87 -4.08
N MET A 125 29.94 10.14 -2.95
CA MET A 125 30.57 8.82 -2.95
C MET A 125 29.89 7.82 -3.90
N TYR A 126 28.65 8.04 -4.36
CA TYR A 126 28.00 7.19 -5.37
C TYR A 126 28.47 7.23 -6.83
N VAL A 127 29.63 7.84 -7.13
CA VAL A 127 30.25 7.82 -8.48
C VAL A 127 31.28 6.68 -8.70
N ASN A 128 31.08 5.82 -9.72
CA ASN A 128 31.92 4.70 -10.28
C ASN A 128 31.96 3.26 -9.64
N SER A 129 30.90 2.44 -9.75
CA SER A 129 30.81 0.97 -9.48
C SER A 129 29.59 0.38 -10.21
N SER A 130 29.16 -0.86 -9.92
CA SER A 130 28.31 -1.68 -10.83
C SER A 130 27.09 -2.45 -10.25
N SER A 131 26.78 -2.37 -8.95
CA SER A 131 25.76 -3.22 -8.32
C SER A 131 24.89 -2.61 -7.25
N VAL A 132 23.59 -2.49 -7.56
CA VAL A 132 22.49 -2.26 -6.63
C VAL A 132 22.11 -3.64 -6.07
N SER A 133 23.09 -4.15 -5.31
CA SER A 133 23.08 -5.49 -4.77
C SER A 133 24.21 -5.69 -3.77
N GLY A 134 23.89 -5.99 -2.51
CA GLY A 134 24.84 -6.11 -1.38
C GLY A 134 24.40 -5.22 -0.20
N GLY A 135 25.35 -4.58 0.49
CA GLY A 135 25.16 -3.50 1.46
C GLY A 135 26.20 -2.33 1.55
N LEU A 136 26.59 -1.54 0.51
CA LEU A 136 27.24 -0.19 0.65
C LEU A 136 26.20 0.87 0.97
N ALA A 137 25.05 0.36 1.35
CA ALA A 137 23.84 0.38 0.56
C ALA A 137 22.76 0.14 1.59
N VAL A 138 22.87 0.98 2.60
CA VAL A 138 22.38 0.83 3.92
C VAL A 138 22.45 2.23 4.37
N ALA A 139 21.37 2.97 4.16
CA ALA A 139 21.26 4.16 4.94
C ALA A 139 20.54 3.87 6.25
N VAL A 140 19.82 4.78 6.90
CA VAL A 140 19.67 4.63 8.35
C VAL A 140 18.42 3.82 8.69
N PRO A 141 18.17 2.49 8.85
CA PRO A 141 16.88 1.88 9.34
C PRO A 141 16.59 1.47 10.86
N GLY A 142 15.54 1.95 11.58
CA GLY A 142 15.03 1.61 12.96
C GLY A 142 13.51 1.69 13.39
N GLU A 143 12.50 1.15 12.68
CA GLU A 143 11.02 1.34 12.69
C GLU A 143 10.45 1.23 14.07
N LEU A 144 11.21 0.64 14.96
CA LEU A 144 10.84 0.52 16.32
C LEU A 144 10.75 1.81 17.12
N LYS A 145 11.37 3.00 16.72
CA LYS A 145 10.74 5.86 16.63
C LYS A 145 9.32 6.48 16.23
N GLY A 146 8.85 6.54 14.98
CA GLY A 146 7.43 6.86 14.72
C GLY A 146 6.35 5.85 15.18
N TYR A 147 6.74 4.64 15.56
CA TYR A 147 5.94 3.60 16.23
C TYR A 147 5.86 4.13 17.68
N TRP A 148 6.97 4.24 18.43
CA TRP A 148 7.24 5.19 19.57
C TRP A 148 6.04 5.93 20.15
N GLU A 149 5.81 7.23 19.97
CA GLU A 149 4.63 8.00 20.39
C GLU A 149 3.32 7.38 19.86
N LEU A 150 3.05 6.13 20.30
CA LEU A 150 1.96 5.17 20.35
C LEU A 150 2.10 4.24 21.64
N HIS A 151 2.02 4.91 22.81
CA HIS A 151 2.10 4.83 24.31
C HIS A 151 1.22 5.87 25.08
N GLN A 152 1.60 7.11 24.89
CA GLN A 152 1.19 8.43 25.35
C GLN A 152 0.11 9.20 24.49
N ARG A 153 0.42 10.12 23.54
CA ARG A 153 -0.38 10.71 22.40
C ARG A 153 -1.77 10.10 22.13
N TYR A 154 -1.98 9.16 21.19
CA TYR A 154 -3.32 8.58 21.08
C TYR A 154 -3.76 7.66 22.29
N GLY A 155 -3.18 7.68 23.52
CA GLY A 155 -3.00 6.53 24.46
C GLY A 155 -3.33 6.56 25.97
N ARG A 156 -3.93 5.43 26.44
CA ARG A 156 -4.54 5.18 27.78
C ARG A 156 -4.53 3.70 28.45
N LEU A 157 -5.06 1.10 27.56
CA LEU A 157 -5.54 -0.28 28.05
C LEU A 157 -4.58 -1.23 28.89
N GLU A 158 -4.29 -2.45 28.40
CA GLU A 158 -3.07 -3.29 28.56
C GLU A 158 -2.29 -3.24 27.22
N TRP A 159 -1.09 -3.85 27.06
CA TRP A 159 -0.42 -3.83 25.74
C TRP A 159 0.41 -5.02 25.18
N ARG A 160 0.83 -6.06 25.88
CA ARG A 160 1.88 -6.96 25.30
C ARG A 160 1.39 -7.56 23.95
N THR A 161 0.09 -7.77 23.92
CA THR A 161 -0.64 -8.60 22.99
C THR A 161 -0.78 -8.13 21.57
N LEU A 162 -0.39 -6.94 21.20
CA LEU A 162 -0.40 -6.67 19.79
C LEU A 162 0.99 -6.98 19.23
N VAL A 163 1.33 -8.23 19.46
CA VAL A 163 2.44 -9.09 19.03
C VAL A 163 1.93 -10.53 19.23
N GLU A 164 1.04 -10.72 20.24
CA GLU A 164 -0.11 -11.67 20.47
C GLU A 164 -0.71 -12.39 19.24
N PRO A 165 -0.34 -12.01 18.01
CA PRO A 165 -0.70 -12.77 16.81
C PRO A 165 0.41 -13.45 16.05
N THR A 166 1.41 -12.67 15.68
CA THR A 166 2.38 -13.14 14.70
C THR A 166 3.79 -13.22 15.28
N ILE A 167 3.86 -13.04 16.61
CA ILE A 167 4.62 -13.94 17.46
C ILE A 167 3.88 -15.31 17.58
N GLU A 168 2.78 -15.68 16.86
CA GLU A 168 2.46 -17.11 16.56
C GLU A 168 2.81 -17.63 15.16
N LEU A 169 3.19 -16.87 14.16
CA LEU A 169 3.68 -17.48 12.93
C LEU A 169 4.74 -18.64 12.99
N CYS A 170 6.00 -18.28 12.81
CA CYS A 170 7.02 -19.16 12.29
C CYS A 170 7.55 -20.23 13.27
N ARG A 171 7.18 -20.35 14.56
CA ARG A 171 7.59 -21.52 15.40
C ARG A 171 6.68 -22.78 15.17
N LYS A 172 5.60 -22.83 14.35
CA LYS A 172 5.19 -24.12 13.68
C LYS A 172 4.78 -24.03 12.16
N GLY A 173 4.24 -22.96 11.54
CA GLY A 173 3.92 -23.06 10.08
C GLY A 173 3.09 -21.96 9.38
N HIS A 174 3.60 -21.27 8.34
CA HIS A 174 2.89 -20.32 7.42
C HIS A 174 2.87 -20.76 5.99
N LEU A 175 1.87 -20.39 5.20
CA LEU A 175 1.96 -20.65 3.76
C LEU A 175 2.81 -19.57 3.08
N VAL A 176 2.91 -19.51 1.76
CA VAL A 176 3.78 -18.56 1.06
C VAL A 176 3.12 -18.27 -0.29
N THR A 177 2.30 -17.19 -0.41
CA THR A 177 1.75 -16.46 -1.60
C THR A 177 1.38 -17.33 -2.85
N GLY A 178 1.35 -17.04 -4.15
CA GLY A 178 1.00 -15.89 -4.94
C GLY A 178 1.46 -16.05 -6.40
N TYR A 179 2.75 -16.30 -6.58
CA TYR A 179 3.62 -15.27 -7.16
C TYR A 179 5.14 -15.62 -7.02
N LEU A 180 5.47 -16.82 -6.55
CA LEU A 180 6.76 -17.50 -6.67
C LEU A 180 6.51 -18.43 -7.91
N ALA A 181 6.30 -17.95 -9.15
CA ALA A 181 6.18 -18.81 -10.35
C ALA A 181 7.38 -18.81 -11.33
N ARG A 182 8.33 -17.85 -11.32
CA ARG A 182 9.56 -17.90 -12.19
C ARG A 182 10.94 -17.39 -11.70
N ILE A 183 11.07 -16.63 -10.61
CA ILE A 183 12.17 -15.63 -10.39
C ILE A 183 13.00 -15.59 -9.05
N LEU A 184 12.79 -16.47 -8.05
CA LEU A 184 13.82 -17.01 -7.13
C LEU A 184 14.21 -18.43 -7.53
N ALA A 185 13.42 -19.05 -8.39
CA ALA A 185 13.87 -19.92 -9.47
C ALA A 185 14.82 -19.08 -10.34
N GLY A 186 14.32 -18.05 -11.00
CA GLY A 186 15.10 -17.10 -11.80
C GLY A 186 15.98 -16.11 -11.01
N ARG A 187 16.31 -16.41 -9.75
CA ARG A 187 17.45 -15.84 -9.00
C ARG A 187 18.11 -16.90 -8.09
N THR A 188 17.85 -18.20 -8.37
CA THR A 188 18.35 -19.37 -7.63
C THR A 188 19.85 -19.31 -7.41
N GLU A 189 20.59 -18.68 -8.31
CA GLU A 189 22.04 -18.60 -8.26
C GLU A 189 22.55 -17.55 -7.27
N ARG A 190 22.13 -16.28 -7.41
CA ARG A 190 22.42 -15.19 -6.42
C ARG A 190 22.21 -15.74 -5.00
N ILE A 191 21.03 -16.32 -4.77
CA ILE A 191 20.68 -17.10 -3.58
C ILE A 191 21.71 -18.15 -3.20
N ARG A 192 21.92 -19.13 -4.09
CA ARG A 192 22.65 -20.36 -3.81
C ARG A 192 24.08 -20.09 -3.41
N ASN A 193 24.65 -19.04 -3.97
CA ASN A 193 26.03 -18.65 -3.78
C ASN A 193 26.27 -18.10 -2.38
N GLU A 194 25.22 -17.68 -1.67
CA GLU A 194 25.33 -17.02 -0.39
C GLU A 194 25.14 -17.95 0.79
N PRO A 195 26.22 -18.37 1.50
CA PRO A 195 26.17 -19.10 2.76
C PRO A 195 24.94 -18.91 3.62
N SER A 196 24.43 -17.70 3.69
CA SER A 196 23.23 -17.37 4.43
C SER A 196 21.91 -17.14 3.65
N LEU A 197 21.83 -16.80 2.34
CA LEU A 197 20.55 -16.76 1.55
C LEU A 197 20.14 -18.13 1.18
N ARG A 198 21.16 -18.93 0.88
CA ARG A 198 21.08 -20.19 0.17
C ARG A 198 20.34 -21.26 0.95
N GLU A 199 19.55 -20.85 1.90
CA GLU A 199 19.37 -21.37 3.24
C GLU A 199 17.91 -21.64 3.52
N VAL A 200 17.01 -21.34 2.59
CA VAL A 200 15.66 -20.89 2.85
C VAL A 200 14.52 -21.72 2.21
N PHE A 201 14.73 -22.61 1.24
CA PHE A 201 13.69 -23.37 0.51
C PHE A 201 13.82 -24.92 0.49
N LEU A 202 14.51 -25.54 -0.47
CA LEU A 202 15.16 -26.89 -0.41
C LEU A 202 15.27 -27.57 0.99
N ASN A 203 14.31 -28.35 1.51
CA ASN A 203 14.15 -28.95 2.89
C ASN A 203 14.96 -30.21 3.48
N PRO A 204 16.14 -30.18 4.21
CA PRO A 204 17.21 -31.22 4.25
C PRO A 204 16.93 -32.59 3.62
N ALA A 205 17.02 -32.51 2.30
CA ALA A 205 16.89 -33.48 1.22
C ALA A 205 17.52 -32.94 -0.14
N THR A 206 16.70 -32.65 -1.18
CA THR A 206 16.82 -32.62 -2.70
C THR A 206 17.77 -31.79 -3.67
N GLN A 207 18.85 -31.08 -3.37
CA GLN A 207 19.58 -30.04 -4.20
C GLN A 207 19.01 -28.93 -5.19
N GLU A 208 18.04 -29.00 -6.13
CA GLU A 208 18.02 -28.03 -7.33
C GLU A 208 16.67 -27.36 -7.83
N PRO A 209 16.48 -25.99 -7.97
CA PRO A 209 15.32 -24.94 -7.72
C PRO A 209 14.53 -24.45 -6.30
N TRP A 210 13.55 -24.88 -5.35
CA TRP A 210 12.38 -25.89 -4.80
C TRP A 210 10.78 -25.85 -5.12
N GLN A 211 9.74 -25.92 -4.24
CA GLN A 211 8.35 -26.32 -4.70
C GLN A 211 7.06 -25.67 -4.09
N GLU A 212 6.04 -25.42 -4.95
CA GLU A 212 4.66 -24.95 -4.66
C GLU A 212 4.04 -25.73 -3.50
N GLY A 213 3.46 -25.04 -2.53
CA GLY A 213 3.06 -25.57 -1.23
C GLY A 213 4.07 -25.44 -0.08
N ASP A 214 5.38 -25.32 -0.31
CA ASP A 214 6.39 -25.54 0.74
C ASP A 214 6.79 -24.37 1.64
N VAL A 215 6.49 -24.57 2.93
CA VAL A 215 6.44 -23.66 4.06
C VAL A 215 7.78 -23.75 4.79
N LEU A 216 8.44 -22.63 5.15
CA LEU A 216 9.92 -22.67 5.14
C LEU A 216 10.64 -23.43 6.30
N LYS A 217 10.91 -23.10 7.57
CA LYS A 217 10.79 -21.97 8.53
C LYS A 217 11.65 -20.78 8.15
N ARG A 218 12.78 -20.61 8.90
CA ARG A 218 13.82 -19.60 8.88
C ARG A 218 15.05 -19.77 9.91
N PRO A 219 15.25 -20.75 10.85
CA PRO A 219 16.43 -20.99 11.78
C PRO A 219 17.93 -20.65 11.65
N GLN A 220 18.31 -19.41 12.01
CA GLN A 220 19.06 -19.06 13.26
C GLN A 220 18.85 -17.64 13.96
N LEU A 221 17.70 -16.93 13.78
CA LEU A 221 16.95 -15.94 14.65
C LEU A 221 16.09 -16.37 15.83
N ALA A 222 14.87 -16.80 15.58
CA ALA A 222 13.74 -17.02 16.47
C ALA A 222 13.63 -16.09 17.64
N GLU A 223 14.46 -16.34 18.66
CA GLU A 223 14.77 -15.62 19.89
C GLU A 223 14.53 -14.11 19.72
N THR A 224 14.69 -13.59 18.51
CA THR A 224 14.28 -12.30 17.94
C THR A 224 12.94 -11.68 18.45
N LEU A 225 11.77 -11.65 17.81
CA LEU A 225 10.67 -10.77 18.31
C LEU A 225 10.16 -10.94 19.78
N GLU A 226 10.47 -12.02 20.51
CA GLU A 226 10.60 -11.97 21.99
C GLU A 226 11.86 -11.17 22.31
N ILE A 227 11.89 -9.85 22.03
CA ILE A 227 12.71 -8.75 22.61
C ILE A 227 12.21 -7.36 22.25
N ILE A 228 11.24 -7.33 21.39
CA ILE A 228 10.00 -6.86 21.96
C ILE A 228 9.67 -7.50 23.35
N ALA A 229 8.57 -8.20 23.51
CA ALA A 229 7.57 -7.85 24.52
C ALA A 229 7.57 -8.31 26.06
N LYS A 230 8.57 -8.01 26.93
CA LYS A 230 8.44 -7.99 28.42
C LYS A 230 9.08 -6.77 29.17
N GLU A 231 9.13 -5.60 28.54
CA GLU A 231 9.79 -4.36 28.99
C GLU A 231 9.40 -2.94 28.49
N GLY A 232 8.92 -2.67 27.25
CA GLY A 232 8.72 -1.35 26.53
C GLY A 232 8.79 -1.10 24.88
N ALA A 233 9.75 -1.14 23.80
CA ALA A 233 11.22 -1.38 23.17
C ALA A 233 12.30 -2.51 23.43
N ALA A 234 13.38 -2.45 24.22
CA ALA A 234 14.33 -1.40 24.57
C ALA A 234 15.67 -1.73 24.02
N ALA A 235 16.05 -3.01 24.05
CA ALA A 235 17.04 -3.71 23.25
C ALA A 235 18.18 -2.85 22.70
N ILE A 236 17.81 -2.10 21.74
CA ILE A 236 18.55 -1.10 21.04
C ILE A 236 18.24 0.27 21.91
N TYR A 237 17.57 1.47 21.76
CA TYR A 237 17.68 2.88 21.17
C TYR A 237 18.09 3.85 22.27
N SER A 238 18.07 3.42 23.54
CA SER A 238 18.79 4.17 24.53
C SER A 238 19.40 3.26 25.56
N ARG A 239 20.20 3.91 26.40
CA ARG A 239 21.52 3.47 26.80
C ARG A 239 21.76 2.24 27.67
N ASN A 240 20.86 1.29 27.60
CA ASN A 240 21.14 -0.13 27.52
C ASN A 240 19.78 -0.79 27.34
N GLY A 241 19.44 -1.18 26.12
CA GLY A 241 18.43 -2.20 26.00
C GLY A 241 19.09 -3.53 26.35
N THR A 242 19.38 -4.34 25.34
CA THR A 242 20.38 -5.41 25.38
C THR A 242 20.83 -5.88 23.97
N LEU A 243 20.47 -5.24 22.83
CA LEU A 243 21.13 -5.38 21.51
C LEU A 243 21.87 -4.20 20.88
N LEU A 244 22.13 -3.08 21.59
CA LEU A 244 23.45 -2.40 21.50
C LEU A 244 24.58 -3.47 21.63
N PRO A 245 24.45 -4.46 22.53
CA PRO A 245 25.40 -5.56 22.57
C PRO A 245 25.25 -6.59 21.44
N LEU A 246 24.17 -6.71 20.64
CA LEU A 246 23.96 -7.85 19.71
C LEU A 246 23.61 -7.51 18.30
N LEU A 247 23.86 -6.26 17.97
CA LEU A 247 24.84 -6.16 16.93
C LEU A 247 26.26 -6.40 17.54
N MET A 248 27.08 -5.40 17.91
CA MET A 248 28.42 -5.57 18.54
C MET A 248 29.41 -6.48 17.87
N LYS A 249 29.20 -6.78 16.60
CA LYS A 249 30.09 -7.73 15.97
C LYS A 249 30.19 -7.63 14.45
N ASP A 250 29.08 -7.71 13.75
CA ASP A 250 29.10 -8.25 12.41
C ASP A 250 28.44 -7.51 11.22
N LEU A 251 27.82 -6.32 11.30
CA LEU A 251 27.40 -5.59 10.07
C LEU A 251 28.77 -5.27 9.42
N LYS A 252 29.73 -4.85 10.23
CA LYS A 252 31.16 -4.74 9.91
C LYS A 252 31.79 -6.02 9.33
N GLN A 253 31.18 -7.20 9.46
CA GLN A 253 31.73 -8.49 9.04
C GLN A 253 31.94 -8.58 7.54
N PHE A 254 31.14 -7.91 6.70
CA PHE A 254 31.33 -7.93 5.23
C PHE A 254 31.63 -6.56 4.65
N GLY A 255 31.26 -5.48 5.35
CA GLY A 255 31.61 -4.14 4.90
C GLY A 255 30.93 -2.97 5.61
N SER A 256 30.01 -3.17 6.55
CA SER A 256 29.34 -2.03 7.19
C SER A 256 30.32 -1.08 7.87
N ILE A 257 30.38 0.15 7.39
CA ILE A 257 31.09 1.20 8.08
C ILE A 257 30.09 1.89 9.00
N LEU A 258 30.06 1.55 10.31
CA LEU A 258 28.98 1.97 11.21
C LEU A 258 29.57 2.41 12.60
N THR A 259 29.09 3.54 13.17
CA THR A 259 29.41 4.27 14.45
C THR A 259 28.74 3.67 15.71
N GLU A 260 27.93 4.45 16.47
CA GLU A 260 26.98 4.10 17.55
C GLU A 260 25.94 5.21 17.92
N GLU A 261 25.72 6.32 17.20
CA GLU A 261 24.95 7.47 17.73
C GLU A 261 23.59 7.74 17.05
N ASP A 262 23.32 7.08 15.94
CA ASP A 262 22.49 7.65 14.88
C ASP A 262 20.99 7.36 15.02
N PHE A 263 20.58 6.09 15.15
CA PHE A 263 19.32 5.69 15.78
C PHE A 263 18.92 6.69 16.87
N TYR A 264 19.71 6.87 17.94
CA TYR A 264 19.31 7.60 19.15
C TYR A 264 18.63 8.94 18.84
N ASN A 265 19.14 9.62 17.81
CA ASN A 265 18.82 10.98 17.44
C ASN A 265 17.54 11.10 16.61
N TYR A 266 17.16 10.06 15.87
CA TYR A 266 15.97 10.05 15.02
C TYR A 266 14.71 10.66 15.64
N LYS A 267 14.00 11.57 14.92
CA LYS A 267 12.57 11.92 15.07
C LYS A 267 11.93 12.60 13.81
N PRO A 268 10.62 12.94 13.86
CA PRO A 268 9.81 13.81 12.95
C PRO A 268 9.58 15.34 13.24
N ARG A 269 8.39 15.94 12.93
CA ARG A 269 8.21 17.34 12.39
C ARG A 269 7.02 18.26 12.80
N TRP A 270 6.76 19.35 12.03
CA TRP A 270 5.56 20.22 12.00
C TRP A 270 5.40 21.03 10.66
N VAL A 271 4.21 21.03 9.98
CA VAL A 271 3.85 21.75 8.70
C VAL A 271 2.29 21.88 8.55
N ALA A 272 1.68 22.56 7.54
CA ALA A 272 0.19 22.60 7.28
C ALA A 272 -0.36 23.05 5.87
N PRO A 273 -1.64 22.72 5.46
CA PRO A 273 -2.24 22.95 4.10
C PRO A 273 -3.63 23.71 4.01
N VAL A 274 -4.37 23.65 2.85
CA VAL A 274 -5.67 24.39 2.59
C VAL A 274 -6.97 23.59 2.14
N HIS A 275 -7.39 23.48 0.83
CA HIS A 275 -8.77 23.28 0.20
C HIS A 275 -9.17 22.35 -1.05
N THR A 276 -8.52 21.26 -1.58
CA THR A 276 -8.58 20.88 -3.06
C THR A 276 -9.79 20.26 -3.80
N SER A 277 -11.01 20.78 -3.74
CA SER A 277 -12.33 20.16 -4.09
C SER A 277 -12.80 19.61 -5.53
N ILE A 278 -13.05 18.33 -5.95
CA ILE A 278 -13.77 17.83 -7.21
C ILE A 278 -15.10 16.94 -7.25
N ARG A 279 -15.87 16.98 -8.39
CA ARG A 279 -17.28 16.56 -8.85
C ARG A 279 -18.62 17.10 -8.33
N LYS A 280 -18.49 18.22 -7.68
CA LYS A 280 -19.42 19.00 -6.85
C LYS A 280 -19.79 18.26 -5.55
N SER A 281 -18.95 17.28 -5.17
CA SER A 281 -19.02 16.44 -3.96
C SER A 281 -17.75 16.46 -3.03
N SER A 282 -16.73 15.60 -3.15
CA SER A 282 -16.20 14.79 -2.00
C SER A 282 -14.84 15.04 -1.26
N GLN A 283 -14.71 15.83 -0.15
CA GLN A 283 -13.69 16.87 0.26
C GLN A 283 -12.63 16.64 1.43
N VAL A 284 -11.31 16.86 1.20
CA VAL A 284 -10.18 15.98 1.66
C VAL A 284 -8.77 16.66 1.79
N TYR A 285 -7.64 16.16 2.38
CA TYR A 285 -6.26 16.81 2.51
C TYR A 285 -5.03 16.37 1.53
N SER A 286 -3.86 15.70 1.86
CA SER A 286 -2.66 15.31 0.94
C SER A 286 -1.22 14.75 1.40
N ILE A 287 -0.08 15.48 1.53
CA ILE A 287 1.04 15.61 2.55
C ILE A 287 1.98 16.75 2.08
N PRO A 288 2.82 17.32 2.92
CA PRO A 288 4.03 18.00 2.44
C PRO A 288 5.08 17.09 1.72
N LEU A 289 6.41 17.05 1.87
CA LEU A 289 7.22 16.42 0.76
C LEU A 289 8.65 15.93 1.08
N ALA A 290 9.18 14.73 0.85
CA ALA A 290 9.16 13.64 -0.13
C ALA A 290 7.92 12.87 -0.55
N GLY A 291 6.82 13.53 -0.86
CA GLY A 291 5.55 12.92 -0.67
C GLY A 291 4.90 12.33 -1.95
N SER A 292 3.59 12.06 -1.96
CA SER A 292 2.55 11.69 -2.92
C SER A 292 1.10 11.54 -2.34
N GLY A 293 0.03 12.38 -2.34
CA GLY A 293 -0.37 13.85 -2.36
C GLY A 293 0.44 14.88 -3.19
N THR A 294 0.28 16.19 -3.38
CA THR A 294 1.00 17.04 -4.39
C THR A 294 1.03 16.75 -5.95
N ILE A 295 1.22 15.53 -6.57
CA ILE A 295 0.90 14.85 -7.94
C ILE A 295 -0.33 13.77 -8.32
N LEU A 296 -1.59 13.80 -7.75
CA LEU A 296 -3.04 13.26 -7.84
C LEU A 296 -4.16 14.23 -7.41
N THR A 297 -3.98 15.53 -7.66
CA THR A 297 -4.84 16.71 -7.70
C THR A 297 -4.31 17.73 -8.80
N TYR A 298 -4.02 17.29 -10.09
CA TYR A 298 -3.67 17.68 -11.55
C TYR A 298 -4.37 16.74 -12.60
N MET A 299 -4.20 16.19 -13.80
CA MET A 299 -5.34 15.44 -14.52
C MET A 299 -6.80 16.03 -14.65
N LEU A 300 -7.44 16.71 -13.67
CA LEU A 300 -8.73 17.43 -13.62
C LEU A 300 -8.88 19.03 -13.44
N ASN A 301 -8.67 19.94 -14.45
CA ASN A 301 -9.13 21.33 -14.79
C ASN A 301 -9.48 21.83 -16.28
N ILE A 302 -9.63 20.98 -17.34
CA ILE A 302 -10.57 20.92 -18.52
C ILE A 302 -11.94 20.12 -18.49
N LEU A 303 -12.10 18.82 -18.13
CA LEU A 303 -13.34 18.00 -18.24
C LEU A 303 -14.18 17.49 -17.01
N ASP A 304 -13.89 17.69 -15.71
CA ASP A 304 -14.98 17.88 -14.71
C ASP A 304 -15.79 19.16 -15.00
N SER A 305 -15.33 20.06 -15.91
CA SER A 305 -16.23 20.99 -16.62
C SER A 305 -16.63 20.56 -18.02
N PHE A 306 -15.74 20.25 -19.00
CA PHE A 306 -16.05 19.72 -20.37
C PHE A 306 -16.74 18.35 -20.30
N SER A 307 -17.07 17.94 -19.09
CA SER A 307 -18.44 17.70 -18.68
C SER A 307 -18.78 16.24 -18.74
N THR A 308 -18.54 15.62 -19.89
CA THR A 308 -19.30 14.46 -20.32
C THR A 308 -18.42 13.32 -20.70
N LEU A 309 -18.60 12.26 -19.98
CA LEU A 309 -17.90 11.06 -20.21
C LEU A 309 -18.95 9.97 -19.99
N THR A 310 -19.30 9.10 -20.97
CA THR A 310 -20.53 8.23 -20.89
C THR A 310 -20.57 6.96 -21.81
N MET A 311 -20.43 5.74 -21.26
CA MET A 311 -20.80 4.41 -21.84
C MET A 311 -19.83 3.55 -22.71
N GLY A 312 -19.04 4.03 -23.70
CA GLY A 312 -18.15 3.13 -24.49
C GLY A 312 -17.72 3.53 -25.92
N ASP A 313 -18.64 4.04 -26.74
CA ASP A 313 -18.51 4.27 -28.21
C ASP A 313 -17.56 5.45 -28.56
N PRO A 314 -16.84 5.55 -29.70
CA PRO A 314 -15.56 6.33 -29.82
C PRO A 314 -15.42 7.87 -29.57
N LEU A 315 -16.27 8.57 -28.79
CA LEU A 315 -16.17 10.02 -28.46
C LEU A 315 -15.88 10.44 -26.95
N THR A 316 -15.56 9.53 -26.02
CA THR A 316 -15.14 9.66 -24.56
C THR A 316 -14.22 8.61 -23.92
N TRP A 317 -13.33 8.14 -24.73
CA TRP A 317 -12.11 7.55 -24.28
C TRP A 317 -11.15 7.75 -25.50
N HIS A 318 -10.92 8.76 -26.41
CA HIS A 318 -11.04 10.25 -26.78
C HIS A 318 -9.98 11.44 -26.06
N ARG A 319 -10.19 12.51 -25.15
CA ARG A 319 -9.65 13.57 -24.22
C ARG A 319 -9.61 13.12 -22.74
N ILE A 320 -9.38 11.86 -22.49
CA ILE A 320 -8.85 11.21 -21.28
C ILE A 320 -7.65 10.16 -21.50
N VAL A 321 -6.71 10.22 -22.52
CA VAL A 321 -5.25 9.86 -22.69
C VAL A 321 -4.08 10.99 -23.07
N GLU A 322 -4.17 12.37 -22.91
CA GLU A 322 -3.25 13.56 -22.52
C GLU A 322 -3.33 14.23 -21.05
N SER A 323 -3.62 13.48 -20.00
CA SER A 323 -3.23 13.53 -18.62
C SER A 323 -2.36 12.30 -18.00
N PHE A 324 -1.50 11.56 -18.74
CA PHE A 324 -0.23 10.70 -18.67
C PHE A 324 1.17 10.56 -19.58
N LYS A 325 2.33 11.27 -19.78
CA LYS A 325 2.77 12.47 -20.64
C LYS A 325 3.40 13.74 -19.90
N HIS A 326 2.63 14.76 -19.56
CA HIS A 326 2.64 15.79 -18.50
C HIS A 326 2.62 15.60 -16.96
N GLY A 327 2.48 14.45 -16.27
CA GLY A 327 2.26 14.38 -14.77
C GLY A 327 2.98 13.30 -13.90
N TYR A 328 4.09 12.65 -14.33
CA TYR A 328 5.41 12.16 -13.78
C TYR A 328 6.99 12.83 -13.85
N GLY A 329 7.80 13.99 -13.92
CA GLY A 329 8.10 15.50 -14.22
C GLY A 329 8.17 16.81 -13.25
N LEU A 330 7.20 17.31 -12.47
CA LEU A 330 7.18 18.02 -11.18
C LEU A 330 6.17 17.18 -10.45
N ARG A 331 6.56 16.19 -9.62
CA ARG A 331 7.83 15.40 -9.54
C ARG A 331 8.94 15.50 -10.63
N THR A 332 9.74 16.58 -10.64
CA THR A 332 11.17 16.56 -10.92
C THR A 332 12.01 17.53 -10.12
N ARG A 333 11.47 18.72 -9.87
CA ARG A 333 12.09 19.74 -9.05
C ARG A 333 11.26 19.90 -7.79
N VAL A 334 11.14 18.86 -6.96
CA VAL A 334 10.79 18.95 -5.52
C VAL A 334 11.79 18.23 -4.60
N GLY A 335 11.80 18.36 -3.26
CA GLY A 335 12.99 18.73 -2.43
C GLY A 335 12.63 19.27 -1.02
N ASP A 336 13.59 19.53 -0.14
CA ASP A 336 13.41 19.64 1.34
C ASP A 336 12.89 21.00 1.93
N PRO A 337 12.70 21.12 3.28
CA PRO A 337 13.39 22.04 4.18
C PRO A 337 14.89 21.84 4.40
N ALA A 338 15.33 21.69 5.66
CA ALA A 338 16.30 22.53 6.38
C ALA A 338 17.72 22.67 5.77
N PHE A 339 17.94 21.98 4.67
CA PHE A 339 18.88 22.28 3.60
C PHE A 339 18.60 23.77 3.25
N VAL A 340 19.46 24.76 2.94
CA VAL A 340 18.99 26.19 2.81
C VAL A 340 17.61 26.70 2.16
N PRO A 341 17.17 26.62 0.84
CA PRO A 341 16.18 27.68 0.40
C PRO A 341 15.25 27.68 -0.87
N GLY A 342 14.05 28.33 -0.74
CA GLY A 342 13.17 28.87 -1.79
C GLY A 342 11.72 28.31 -1.92
N ILE A 343 11.21 27.66 -0.87
CA ILE A 343 10.21 26.60 -1.01
C ILE A 343 8.78 26.93 -1.32
N GLU A 344 8.30 28.07 -0.88
CA GLU A 344 6.87 28.39 -0.79
C GLU A 344 6.25 28.80 -2.13
N GLU A 345 6.85 28.38 -3.24
CA GLU A 345 6.54 28.82 -4.60
C GLU A 345 6.07 27.69 -5.54
N GLU A 346 5.89 26.47 -5.05
CA GLU A 346 4.92 25.52 -5.60
C GLU A 346 3.90 24.80 -4.55
N LEU A 347 3.83 25.02 -3.17
CA LEU A 347 2.65 25.05 -2.14
C LEU A 347 1.74 26.39 -1.75
N ALA A 348 1.93 27.70 -2.13
CA ALA A 348 1.01 28.85 -2.64
C ALA A 348 0.78 29.61 -4.16
N LYS A 349 0.90 29.42 -5.57
CA LYS A 349 1.29 28.54 -6.86
C LYS A 349 0.51 27.23 -7.45
N LEU A 350 0.95 25.94 -7.47
CA LEU A 350 0.25 24.72 -7.99
C LEU A 350 -1.27 24.49 -7.70
N GLY A 351 -1.60 23.75 -6.63
CA GLY A 351 -2.77 23.87 -5.72
C GLY A 351 -3.96 24.79 -5.97
N SER A 352 -4.47 24.90 -7.18
CA SER A 352 -5.75 25.58 -7.38
C SER A 352 -6.49 25.05 -8.59
N LYS A 353 -7.75 24.66 -8.41
CA LYS A 353 -8.92 25.10 -9.19
C LYS A 353 -8.52 25.84 -10.46
N THR A 354 -8.20 27.09 -10.20
CA THR A 354 -8.06 28.17 -11.13
C THR A 354 -6.80 27.90 -11.87
N TYR A 355 -5.70 27.77 -11.13
CA TYR A 355 -4.43 27.31 -11.63
C TYR A 355 -4.36 25.80 -11.80
N ALA A 356 -5.42 25.31 -12.42
CA ALA A 356 -5.30 24.26 -13.39
C ALA A 356 -6.35 24.31 -14.50
N GLN A 357 -7.23 25.31 -14.50
CA GLN A 357 -8.03 25.70 -15.67
C GLN A 357 -7.10 26.33 -16.75
N PHE A 358 -7.47 27.18 -17.72
CA PHE A 358 -6.57 27.78 -18.79
C PHE A 358 -5.93 26.75 -19.75
N ILE A 359 -5.41 25.63 -19.23
CA ILE A 359 -4.92 24.43 -19.92
C ILE A 359 -5.78 23.20 -19.72
N SER A 360 -6.85 23.38 -18.98
CA SER A 360 -8.11 23.41 -19.71
C SER A 360 -7.96 23.52 -21.25
N GLU A 361 -7.41 24.62 -21.75
CA GLU A 361 -7.59 25.01 -23.13
C GLU A 361 -6.32 24.98 -24.03
N THR A 362 -5.07 24.73 -23.56
CA THR A 362 -3.90 24.54 -24.49
C THR A 362 -3.65 23.11 -24.94
N ILE A 363 -4.28 22.13 -24.30
CA ILE A 363 -4.18 20.74 -24.72
C ILE A 363 -5.17 20.54 -25.88
N ALA A 364 -4.74 19.99 -27.01
CA ALA A 364 -5.52 19.92 -28.27
C ALA A 364 -6.49 18.74 -28.34
N ASP A 365 -7.12 18.51 -29.51
CA ASP A 365 -8.10 17.45 -29.76
C ASP A 365 -7.66 16.41 -30.83
N ASP A 366 -6.35 16.36 -31.13
CA ASP A 366 -5.80 15.65 -32.28
C ASP A 366 -4.36 15.07 -32.22
N SER A 367 -3.48 15.33 -31.23
CA SER A 367 -2.19 14.58 -31.07
C SER A 367 -1.54 14.66 -29.66
N THR A 368 -0.20 14.71 -29.46
CA THR A 368 0.53 14.73 -28.14
C THR A 368 1.88 15.42 -28.40
N HIS A 369 2.40 16.43 -27.67
CA HIS A 369 3.60 17.21 -28.13
C HIS A 369 4.92 16.43 -28.14
N SER A 370 5.87 16.96 -28.93
CA SER A 370 7.23 16.52 -29.35
C SER A 370 8.13 15.74 -28.39
N ASP A 371 7.78 15.67 -27.12
CA ASP A 371 8.66 16.31 -26.17
C ASP A 371 8.68 15.68 -24.78
N PHE A 372 9.62 16.16 -23.97
CA PHE A 372 9.74 15.80 -22.58
C PHE A 372 9.60 17.03 -21.63
N GLY A 373 9.40 18.27 -22.10
CA GLY A 373 9.74 19.37 -21.19
C GLY A 373 9.68 20.84 -21.61
N HIS A 374 8.96 21.25 -22.65
CA HIS A 374 7.56 20.94 -22.82
C HIS A 374 6.94 20.52 -21.52
N TYR A 375 6.48 19.30 -21.33
CA TYR A 375 5.80 18.81 -20.16
C TYR A 375 6.11 19.42 -18.79
N GLY A 376 7.37 19.80 -18.48
CA GLY A 376 7.58 20.80 -17.44
C GLY A 376 8.93 20.99 -16.71
N ALA A 377 10.04 20.29 -16.97
CA ALA A 377 11.34 20.63 -16.33
C ALA A 377 12.64 20.38 -17.15
N LEU A 378 13.56 19.43 -16.83
CA LEU A 378 15.02 19.40 -17.20
C LEU A 378 15.95 18.07 -17.10
N PHE A 379 15.54 16.85 -16.65
CA PHE A 379 16.28 15.56 -16.26
C PHE A 379 15.44 14.22 -15.82
N SER A 380 16.04 13.15 -15.28
CA SER A 380 15.72 11.65 -15.12
C SER A 380 14.82 10.92 -14.02
N THR A 381 14.90 9.54 -13.81
CA THR A 381 14.50 8.54 -12.69
C THR A 381 14.91 7.04 -12.85
N GLU A 382 15.05 6.15 -11.85
CA GLU A 382 14.39 5.77 -10.57
C GLU A 382 13.20 4.79 -10.82
N ASN A 383 13.45 3.46 -10.68
CA ASN A 383 12.90 2.32 -11.47
C ASN A 383 12.79 0.93 -10.75
N ASP A 384 11.62 0.24 -10.72
CA ASP A 384 11.40 -0.73 -9.62
C ASP A 384 10.77 -2.21 -9.78
N GLN A 385 10.66 -3.08 -8.73
CA GLN A 385 10.64 -4.61 -8.56
C GLN A 385 10.44 -5.47 -7.13
N GLY A 386 10.31 -5.09 -5.76
CA GLY A 386 9.75 -5.61 -4.36
C GLY A 386 9.00 -4.71 -3.19
N THR A 387 7.72 -4.88 -2.67
CA THR A 387 6.85 -3.80 -1.92
C THR A 387 5.63 -4.12 -0.97
N ALA A 388 4.92 -3.22 -0.23
CA ALA A 388 3.50 -3.38 0.32
C ALA A 388 2.45 -2.22 0.35
N HIS A 389 1.17 -2.45 0.80
CA HIS A 389 -0.05 -1.56 0.75
C HIS A 389 -1.38 -2.06 1.39
N VAL A 390 -2.25 -1.25 2.10
CA VAL A 390 -3.50 -1.51 2.94
C VAL A 390 -4.48 -0.32 3.15
N SER A 391 -5.78 -0.61 3.33
CA SER A 391 -7.01 0.11 3.74
C SER A 391 -7.66 -0.39 5.08
N ILE A 392 -8.76 0.17 5.66
CA ILE A 392 -9.65 -0.26 6.81
C ILE A 392 -10.97 0.59 6.68
N LEU A 393 -11.60 1.14 7.75
CA LEU A 393 -12.92 1.78 8.08
C LEU A 393 -13.87 0.94 8.95
N ALA A 394 -14.28 1.29 10.18
CA ALA A 394 -15.02 0.29 10.98
C ALA A 394 -15.91 0.65 12.21
N PRO A 395 -16.99 -0.10 12.46
CA PRO A 395 -18.22 0.32 13.15
C PRO A 395 -18.55 1.46 14.11
N ASN A 396 -17.68 2.16 14.86
CA ASN A 396 -18.01 3.59 15.01
C ASN A 396 -17.75 4.17 13.65
N GLY A 397 -16.49 4.23 13.31
CA GLY A 397 -15.97 4.35 12.01
C GLY A 397 -14.53 4.64 12.03
N ASP A 398 -13.99 5.34 13.09
CA ASP A 398 -12.65 5.88 13.51
C ASP A 398 -11.52 5.60 12.53
N ALA A 399 -10.22 5.83 12.76
CA ALA A 399 -9.31 5.66 11.63
C ALA A 399 -7.81 5.35 11.80
N VAL A 400 -7.24 4.87 10.69
CA VAL A 400 -5.87 4.46 10.40
C VAL A 400 -5.65 4.69 8.86
N SER A 401 -4.48 4.78 8.18
CA SER A 401 -4.47 4.62 6.69
C SER A 401 -3.20 4.07 6.01
N VAL A 402 -2.76 2.82 6.20
CA VAL A 402 -1.33 2.50 6.25
C VAL A 402 -0.69 1.70 5.12
N THR A 403 0.59 1.92 4.82
CA THR A 403 1.35 1.38 3.69
C THR A 403 2.86 1.43 3.78
N SER A 404 3.43 0.24 3.54
CA SER A 404 4.81 -0.10 3.69
C SER A 404 5.44 -0.86 2.50
N THR A 405 6.76 -0.99 2.30
CA THR A 405 7.55 -1.56 1.16
C THR A 405 9.04 -1.74 1.57
N ILE A 406 9.88 -2.42 0.78
CA ILE A 406 11.36 -2.20 0.74
C ILE A 406 11.96 -1.51 -0.45
N ASN A 407 11.46 -1.83 -1.64
CA ASN A 407 12.08 -1.61 -2.91
C ASN A 407 12.63 -2.88 -3.65
N ASN A 408 13.90 -3.24 -3.90
CA ASN A 408 14.44 -4.47 -4.63
C ASN A 408 13.86 -6.06 -4.19
N ILE A 409 14.32 -8.22 -4.99
CA ILE A 409 13.94 -9.65 -5.17
C ILE A 409 15.39 -10.12 -5.07
N LEU A 410 15.92 -10.62 -3.96
CA LEU A 410 15.41 -11.49 -2.90
C LEU A 410 15.94 -11.04 -1.54
N GLY A 411 15.75 -9.75 -1.32
CA GLY A 411 16.39 -8.82 -0.42
C GLY A 411 17.55 -8.10 -1.06
N ALA A 412 18.38 -7.62 -0.14
CA ALA A 412 19.64 -6.98 -0.39
C ALA A 412 20.59 -7.75 -1.24
N MET A 413 20.57 -9.09 -1.35
CA MET A 413 19.76 -10.19 -0.81
C MET A 413 20.26 -10.64 0.54
N ILE A 414 20.52 -9.71 1.45
CA ILE A 414 21.63 -9.86 2.39
C ILE A 414 21.18 -9.95 3.89
N ARG A 415 21.37 -11.07 4.63
CA ARG A 415 21.36 -11.32 6.11
C ARG A 415 22.38 -12.38 6.51
N SER A 416 23.45 -11.99 7.18
CA SER A 416 23.94 -12.49 8.45
C SER A 416 24.41 -14.04 8.64
N THR A 417 25.36 -14.41 9.61
CA THR A 417 25.86 -15.70 10.36
C THR A 417 25.11 -16.54 11.57
N SER A 418 24.37 -16.00 12.61
CA SER A 418 23.10 -16.32 13.44
C SER A 418 22.26 -15.14 14.23
N THR A 419 21.77 -14.01 13.62
CA THR A 419 20.80 -12.85 13.86
C THR A 419 19.31 -13.17 13.55
N GLY A 420 18.42 -12.17 13.30
CA GLY A 420 17.03 -12.21 12.85
C GLY A 420 16.46 -11.18 11.94
N ILE A 421 16.68 -9.92 12.27
CA ILE A 421 16.46 -8.93 11.26
C ILE A 421 17.20 -9.38 10.01
N VAL A 422 16.54 -9.27 8.87
CA VAL A 422 17.29 -9.30 7.64
C VAL A 422 17.39 -7.91 7.20
N LEU A 423 18.45 -7.69 6.50
CA LEU A 423 18.99 -6.47 6.22
C LEU A 423 18.78 -6.22 4.71
N ASN A 424 18.50 -5.02 4.17
CA ASN A 424 18.78 -4.76 2.73
C ASN A 424 19.56 -3.54 2.08
N ASP A 425 19.87 -3.66 0.79
CA ASP A 425 20.66 -2.84 -0.13
C ASP A 425 20.17 -1.44 -0.40
N GLU A 426 19.31 -0.82 0.42
CA GLU A 426 18.80 0.53 0.26
C GLU A 426 18.67 0.77 -1.24
N MET A 427 19.25 1.83 -1.69
CA MET A 427 20.52 1.72 -2.30
C MET A 427 20.51 1.60 -3.85
N ASP A 428 19.80 2.59 -4.46
CA ASP A 428 19.82 3.22 -5.83
C ASP A 428 18.86 4.47 -5.95
N ASP A 429 17.84 4.71 -5.11
CA ASP A 429 16.90 5.91 -4.93
C ASP A 429 17.40 7.36 -4.42
N PHE A 430 18.70 7.74 -4.19
CA PHE A 430 19.20 9.14 -3.90
C PHE A 430 19.05 9.95 -5.26
N SER A 431 20.13 10.22 -6.00
CA SER A 431 20.37 10.48 -7.42
C SER A 431 21.90 10.63 -7.94
N THR A 432 22.73 9.64 -8.37
CA THR A 432 24.24 9.87 -8.48
C THR A 432 24.92 10.93 -9.32
N PRO A 433 25.84 11.73 -8.72
CA PRO A 433 26.44 12.87 -9.37
C PRO A 433 27.23 12.45 -10.61
N GLY A 434 26.65 12.71 -11.77
CA GLY A 434 27.34 12.79 -13.05
C GLY A 434 27.11 11.64 -14.01
N LEU A 435 26.38 10.57 -13.65
CA LEU A 435 26.05 9.48 -14.60
C LEU A 435 24.60 9.58 -15.13
N THR A 436 24.12 8.63 -15.93
CA THR A 436 23.14 8.97 -16.99
C THR A 436 22.56 7.71 -17.66
N ASN A 437 21.25 7.39 -17.56
CA ASN A 437 20.73 6.18 -18.25
C ASN A 437 20.77 6.30 -19.76
N SER A 438 20.63 5.15 -20.39
CA SER A 438 20.52 4.81 -21.81
C SER A 438 19.65 5.71 -22.67
N TYR A 439 18.84 6.58 -22.08
CA TYR A 439 17.97 7.54 -22.78
C TYR A 439 18.65 8.93 -22.84
N GLY A 440 19.72 9.12 -22.05
CA GLY A 440 20.94 9.90 -22.34
C GLY A 440 21.37 11.00 -21.33
N LEU A 441 20.80 11.04 -20.11
CA LEU A 441 20.62 12.33 -19.42
C LEU A 441 20.92 12.39 -17.88
N PRO A 442 21.06 13.58 -17.22
CA PRO A 442 21.95 13.89 -16.06
C PRO A 442 21.22 14.54 -14.85
N ALA A 443 21.76 15.60 -14.15
CA ALA A 443 22.15 15.71 -12.70
C ALA A 443 21.48 16.64 -11.61
N SER A 444 21.44 16.18 -10.31
CA SER A 444 20.27 16.28 -9.37
C SER A 444 20.27 17.17 -8.14
N PRO A 445 19.64 18.34 -8.13
CA PRO A 445 19.86 19.24 -7.02
C PRO A 445 19.26 18.81 -5.68
N ALA A 446 17.96 18.57 -5.63
CA ALA A 446 17.32 18.34 -4.34
C ALA A 446 17.35 16.88 -3.89
N ASN A 447 17.74 15.87 -4.69
CA ASN A 447 18.35 14.67 -4.13
C ASN A 447 19.86 14.86 -4.38
N TYR A 448 20.65 15.43 -3.43
CA TYR A 448 22.14 15.43 -3.20
C TYR A 448 22.63 15.06 -1.73
N ILE A 449 23.83 14.41 -1.47
CA ILE A 449 24.18 13.60 -0.22
C ILE A 449 24.45 14.50 0.98
N ALA A 450 23.31 14.96 1.48
CA ALA A 450 23.11 15.57 2.74
C ALA A 450 23.49 14.65 3.91
N PRO A 451 24.18 15.21 4.90
CA PRO A 451 23.83 15.29 6.32
C PRO A 451 22.36 15.44 6.71
N GLY A 452 21.46 15.09 5.81
CA GLY A 452 20.03 15.20 5.92
C GLY A 452 19.30 14.43 4.83
N LYS A 453 18.11 14.95 4.49
CA LYS A 453 17.16 14.69 3.40
C LYS A 453 16.65 13.27 3.17
N VAL A 454 15.32 13.10 3.20
CA VAL A 454 14.65 11.99 2.52
C VAL A 454 15.23 11.92 1.09
N PRO A 455 15.15 10.76 0.50
CA PRO A 455 15.19 10.48 -0.91
C PRO A 455 14.07 11.07 -1.73
N MET A 456 13.64 10.38 -2.80
CA MET A 456 12.25 10.50 -3.17
C MET A 456 11.42 9.28 -3.65
N SER A 457 10.12 9.25 -3.28
CA SER A 457 9.07 8.24 -3.17
C SER A 457 7.91 8.34 -4.16
N SER A 458 6.96 7.41 -4.10
CA SER A 458 5.55 7.73 -4.42
C SER A 458 4.40 6.97 -3.68
N MET A 459 4.61 6.70 -2.39
CA MET A 459 3.80 6.10 -1.29
C MET A 459 2.48 6.78 -0.84
N THR A 460 1.37 6.66 -1.57
CA THR A 460 0.22 7.59 -1.57
C THR A 460 -1.13 7.34 -0.87
N PRO A 461 -1.22 7.57 0.43
CA PRO A 461 -2.45 7.72 1.18
C PRO A 461 -3.37 8.90 0.81
N THR A 462 -4.10 8.86 -0.29
CA THR A 462 -4.68 10.09 -0.88
C THR A 462 -6.19 10.26 -0.76
N ILE A 463 -6.59 10.74 0.41
CA ILE A 463 -7.57 10.05 1.24
C ILE A 463 -9.06 10.54 1.10
N VAL A 464 -9.99 10.03 0.19
CA VAL A 464 -11.50 10.12 -0.28
C VAL A 464 -12.95 10.04 0.52
N THR A 465 -14.02 10.95 0.49
CA THR A 465 -15.52 10.91 0.99
C THR A 465 -16.71 11.97 0.60
N ASP A 466 -18.06 11.68 0.61
CA ASP A 466 -19.27 12.56 0.23
C ASP A 466 -19.83 13.53 1.30
N GLU A 467 -21.08 14.02 1.18
CA GLU A 467 -21.90 15.14 1.67
C GLU A 467 -22.47 15.14 3.10
N HIS A 468 -22.42 14.07 3.92
CA HIS A 468 -22.97 14.04 5.32
C HIS A 468 -22.13 13.42 6.50
N GLY A 469 -22.08 12.07 6.74
CA GLY A 469 -21.35 11.30 7.81
C GLY A 469 -20.33 10.10 7.60
N ASP A 470 -20.47 9.08 6.70
CA ASP A 470 -19.73 7.75 6.76
C ASP A 470 -18.66 7.40 5.61
N VAL A 471 -18.11 6.19 5.24
CA VAL A 471 -16.99 6.00 4.17
C VAL A 471 -17.10 4.80 3.11
N ARG A 472 -16.27 4.75 2.01
CA ARG A 472 -16.57 4.39 0.54
C ARG A 472 -15.56 3.68 -0.61
N ILE A 473 -14.36 3.84 -1.42
CA ILE A 473 -12.87 4.46 -1.71
C ILE A 473 -11.68 5.02 -0.75
N VAL A 474 -10.62 4.25 -0.49
CA VAL A 474 -9.46 4.36 0.44
C VAL A 474 -8.14 3.79 -0.17
N VAL A 475 -8.07 3.71 -1.51
CA VAL A 475 -6.89 3.62 -2.41
C VAL A 475 -5.56 2.94 -2.08
N GLY A 476 -4.87 2.61 -3.16
CA GLY A 476 -3.82 1.62 -3.25
C GLY A 476 -3.63 1.05 -4.64
N SER A 477 -2.57 0.26 -4.79
CA SER A 477 -2.43 -0.90 -5.67
C SER A 477 -1.25 -1.70 -5.16
N ALA A 478 -0.61 -2.53 -5.94
CA ALA A 478 0.85 -2.58 -5.99
C ALA A 478 1.26 -3.07 -7.40
N GLY A 479 2.56 -3.28 -7.69
CA GLY A 479 3.36 -3.89 -8.79
C GLY A 479 4.95 -3.74 -9.08
N GLY A 480 5.85 -2.76 -9.46
CA GLY A 480 6.04 -1.61 -10.46
C GLY A 480 7.47 -1.03 -10.58
N SER A 481 7.96 0.24 -10.70
CA SER A 481 7.53 1.64 -10.38
C SER A 481 6.51 2.28 -11.27
N ARG A 482 5.41 1.62 -11.35
CA ARG A 482 4.19 2.24 -11.75
C ARG A 482 3.74 2.95 -10.49
N ILE A 483 4.28 4.10 -10.08
CA ILE A 483 3.75 4.85 -8.94
C ILE A 483 3.66 6.35 -9.17
N THR A 484 2.44 6.89 -9.31
CA THR A 484 1.97 8.23 -9.74
C THR A 484 0.46 8.22 -10.03
N THR A 485 -0.18 7.09 -10.39
CA THR A 485 -0.54 6.66 -11.75
C THR A 485 -1.92 5.98 -12.04
N ALA A 486 -2.47 5.12 -11.20
CA ALA A 486 -3.64 4.31 -11.43
C ALA A 486 -4.84 4.44 -10.37
N THR A 487 -5.02 5.67 -9.77
CA THR A 487 -6.03 6.60 -9.11
C THR A 487 -6.71 7.77 -10.00
N LEU A 488 -7.37 7.57 -11.12
CA LEU A 488 -8.21 8.27 -12.14
C LEU A 488 -9.10 7.29 -13.06
N GLN A 489 -9.81 6.27 -12.51
CA GLN A 489 -10.65 5.05 -12.89
C GLN A 489 -10.85 4.00 -11.68
N MET A 490 -11.77 4.21 -10.66
CA MET A 490 -12.36 3.43 -9.46
C MET A 490 -13.04 4.31 -8.38
N ILE A 491 -12.28 5.16 -7.66
CA ILE A 491 -12.76 6.34 -6.91
C ILE A 491 -13.78 7.07 -7.72
N VAL A 492 -13.51 6.98 -9.00
CA VAL A 492 -14.22 7.38 -10.16
C VAL A 492 -14.24 6.14 -11.07
N ARG A 493 -14.89 5.06 -10.61
CA ARG A 493 -15.56 3.90 -11.23
C ARG A 493 -16.06 2.88 -10.19
N HIS A 494 -16.98 3.27 -9.33
CA HIS A 494 -18.38 2.91 -9.49
C HIS A 494 -19.22 4.16 -9.89
N LEU A 495 -20.29 4.62 -9.21
CA LEU A 495 -21.26 5.71 -9.43
C LEU A 495 -21.65 5.96 -10.88
N ILE A 496 -20.69 6.38 -11.70
CA ILE A 496 -20.98 6.96 -13.00
C ILE A 496 -19.87 6.54 -14.10
N PHE A 497 -20.07 5.42 -14.93
CA PHE A 497 -19.93 4.97 -16.41
C PHE A 497 -20.72 3.71 -16.89
N GLY A 498 -20.75 2.62 -16.10
CA GLY A 498 -21.13 1.22 -16.39
C GLY A 498 -21.88 0.40 -15.28
N GLU A 499 -21.31 -0.65 -14.68
CA GLU A 499 -22.06 -1.83 -14.14
C GLU A 499 -21.61 -2.36 -12.73
N THR A 500 -22.31 -3.33 -12.10
CA THR A 500 -22.36 -3.69 -10.63
C THR A 500 -21.18 -4.19 -9.74
N LEU A 501 -20.66 -5.42 -9.76
CA LEU A 501 -19.66 -5.91 -8.74
C LEU A 501 -18.56 -6.84 -9.29
N ASP A 502 -17.39 -6.90 -8.64
CA ASP A 502 -16.29 -7.87 -8.86
C ASP A 502 -15.66 -7.90 -10.27
N THR A 503 -16.27 -7.48 -11.36
CA THR A 503 -15.43 -7.38 -12.58
C THR A 503 -14.42 -6.26 -12.49
N ILE A 504 -14.54 -5.35 -11.51
CA ILE A 504 -13.48 -4.47 -10.97
C ILE A 504 -12.64 -5.31 -9.99
N ILE A 505 -11.94 -6.30 -10.54
CA ILE A 505 -11.10 -7.33 -9.90
C ILE A 505 -10.58 -8.17 -11.11
N ASN A 506 -11.44 -8.43 -12.11
CA ASN A 506 -11.14 -9.19 -13.34
C ASN A 506 -10.69 -8.47 -14.70
N THR A 507 -11.31 -7.37 -15.20
CA THR A 507 -11.41 -6.72 -16.59
C THR A 507 -10.42 -5.53 -17.06
N PRO A 508 -10.63 -4.35 -17.82
CA PRO A 508 -9.57 -3.45 -18.54
C PRO A 508 -9.20 -1.81 -18.48
N ARG A 509 -7.92 -1.24 -18.28
CA ARG A 509 -7.43 0.24 -18.04
C ARG A 509 -5.96 0.70 -18.57
N MET A 510 -5.05 1.45 -17.80
CA MET A 510 -3.80 2.20 -18.22
C MET A 510 -2.77 2.89 -17.16
N HIS A 511 -1.57 3.48 -17.53
CA HIS A 511 -0.54 4.39 -16.81
C HIS A 511 0.96 4.81 -17.38
N HIS A 512 1.48 6.06 -17.23
CA HIS A 512 2.88 6.52 -17.64
C HIS A 512 4.02 7.07 -16.66
N GLN A 513 5.22 7.54 -17.12
CA GLN A 513 6.52 7.75 -16.33
C GLN A 513 7.27 9.05 -16.60
N LEU A 514 8.25 9.00 -17.49
CA LEU A 514 9.25 9.97 -17.96
C LEU A 514 9.99 9.08 -19.01
N ALA A 515 11.29 9.05 -19.32
CA ALA A 515 11.80 8.04 -20.29
C ALA A 515 11.38 6.60 -19.87
N PRO A 516 10.74 5.77 -20.72
CA PRO A 516 10.58 5.81 -22.16
C PRO A 516 9.75 6.96 -22.74
N MET A 517 9.35 6.82 -23.97
CA MET A 517 7.93 6.99 -24.22
C MET A 517 7.45 5.61 -24.69
N THR A 518 6.43 4.95 -24.11
CA THR A 518 5.68 3.75 -24.65
C THR A 518 4.22 3.77 -24.11
N VAL A 519 3.22 2.94 -24.44
CA VAL A 519 1.81 3.13 -23.95
C VAL A 519 0.91 1.86 -23.76
N GLU A 520 1.32 0.69 -24.22
CA GLU A 520 1.14 -0.66 -23.67
C GLU A 520 0.39 -0.86 -22.29
N TYR A 521 -0.66 -1.72 -22.14
CA TYR A 521 -1.63 -1.96 -20.98
C TYR A 521 -1.98 -3.40 -20.37
N GLU A 522 -3.14 -4.10 -20.39
CA GLU A 522 -3.17 -5.59 -20.02
C GLU A 522 -4.07 -6.53 -20.92
N LYS A 523 -4.23 -7.81 -20.51
CA LYS A 523 -4.90 -8.97 -21.11
C LYS A 523 -6.40 -8.85 -21.19
N GLY A 524 -6.88 -8.14 -22.19
CA GLY A 524 -8.26 -8.20 -22.66
C GLY A 524 -9.08 -6.94 -22.39
N PHE A 525 -8.66 -5.79 -22.90
CA PHE A 525 -9.60 -4.65 -23.04
C PHE A 525 -10.50 -4.91 -24.24
N ASP A 526 -11.82 -4.92 -24.00
CA ASP A 526 -12.97 -4.64 -24.90
C ASP A 526 -12.94 -5.21 -26.35
N PRO A 527 -13.83 -4.74 -27.25
CA PRO A 527 -13.64 -4.84 -28.72
C PRO A 527 -13.26 -3.53 -29.46
N VAL A 528 -12.83 -2.44 -28.79
CA VAL A 528 -12.47 -1.16 -29.42
C VAL A 528 -11.09 -0.68 -28.94
N VAL A 529 -10.06 -1.57 -29.05
CA VAL A 529 -8.72 -1.32 -28.45
C VAL A 529 -7.29 -1.60 -29.11
N ILE A 530 -7.05 -2.02 -30.37
CA ILE A 530 -5.74 -1.98 -31.14
C ILE A 530 -5.56 -0.84 -32.19
N ASP A 531 -6.54 -0.44 -33.03
CA ASP A 531 -6.43 0.77 -33.90
C ASP A 531 -6.63 2.15 -33.18
N GLY A 532 -7.82 2.76 -33.05
CA GLY A 532 -8.21 3.93 -32.18
C GLY A 532 -7.19 5.03 -31.90
N LEU A 533 -6.41 4.94 -30.81
CA LEU A 533 -5.25 5.79 -30.49
C LEU A 533 -4.44 6.07 -31.79
N VAL A 534 -4.50 5.22 -32.87
CA VAL A 534 -3.97 5.41 -34.27
C VAL A 534 -4.22 6.78 -34.78
N LYS A 535 -5.44 7.27 -34.58
CA LYS A 535 -5.86 8.45 -35.31
C LYS A 535 -5.08 9.67 -34.83
N ARG A 536 -4.42 9.61 -33.66
CA ARG A 536 -3.70 10.72 -33.08
C ARG A 536 -2.22 10.33 -32.75
N GLY A 537 -1.85 9.23 -32.03
CA GLY A 537 -0.63 8.44 -32.40
C GLY A 537 0.45 7.69 -31.51
N HIS A 538 1.20 8.10 -30.48
CA HIS A 538 2.33 7.40 -29.76
C HIS A 538 3.22 6.31 -30.52
N VAL A 539 3.68 5.19 -29.89
CA VAL A 539 4.36 3.93 -30.41
C VAL A 539 4.32 2.85 -29.31
N CYS A 540 4.17 1.54 -29.65
CA CYS A 540 3.96 0.41 -28.71
C CYS A 540 4.30 -1.02 -29.12
N LYS A 541 4.26 -1.89 -28.10
CA LYS A 541 3.86 -3.31 -28.22
C LYS A 541 3.02 -3.78 -27.01
N GLN A 542 3.20 -5.02 -26.53
CA GLN A 542 2.37 -5.64 -25.48
C GLN A 542 3.08 -5.72 -24.09
N ALA A 543 2.68 -6.55 -23.11
CA ALA A 543 3.44 -7.41 -22.15
C ALA A 543 2.79 -8.78 -21.96
N ALA A 544 3.63 -9.79 -21.83
CA ALA A 544 3.19 -11.17 -21.94
C ALA A 544 2.88 -11.73 -20.53
N SER A 545 3.10 -13.03 -20.38
CA SER A 545 2.81 -13.94 -19.20
C SER A 545 4.79 -15.21 -17.33
N ASP A 546 5.99 -14.87 -16.74
CA ASP A 546 7.13 -13.93 -16.82
C ASP A 546 7.14 -12.78 -15.77
N GLY A 547 6.56 -11.63 -16.12
CA GLY A 547 6.13 -10.45 -15.34
C GLY A 547 4.64 -10.39 -14.91
N GLY A 548 3.74 -10.12 -15.82
CA GLY A 548 2.40 -9.72 -15.44
C GLY A 548 2.47 -8.39 -14.71
N PHE A 549 1.27 -8.05 -14.26
CA PHE A 549 0.91 -6.65 -14.32
C PHE A 549 -0.20 -6.19 -13.38
N ALA A 550 -1.29 -6.95 -13.24
CA ALA A 550 -2.56 -6.81 -12.49
C ALA A 550 -2.87 -7.23 -10.98
N ALA A 551 -2.21 -6.79 -9.89
CA ALA A 551 -2.47 -6.83 -8.41
C ALA A 551 -2.63 -5.41 -7.67
N LEU A 552 -3.64 -5.20 -6.83
CA LEU A 552 -4.21 -3.97 -6.22
C LEU A 552 -5.14 -4.57 -5.16
N THR A 553 -5.67 -3.79 -4.23
CA THR A 553 -6.72 -4.19 -3.29
C THR A 553 -7.83 -3.08 -3.17
N ALA A 554 -9.03 -3.20 -2.60
CA ALA A 554 -10.20 -2.33 -2.88
C ALA A 554 -11.18 -2.20 -1.74
N ILE A 555 -12.50 -2.14 -2.06
CA ILE A 555 -13.54 -1.34 -1.44
C ILE A 555 -14.76 -0.79 -2.36
N VAL A 556 -15.71 -1.50 -3.08
CA VAL A 556 -17.15 -1.07 -3.39
C VAL A 556 -18.40 -2.06 -3.20
N ARG A 557 -19.62 -1.61 -2.75
CA ARG A 557 -20.85 -2.27 -2.16
C ARG A 557 -22.29 -1.67 -2.34
N HIS A 558 -22.62 -0.37 -2.14
CA HIS A 558 -23.51 0.53 -2.99
C HIS A 558 -24.43 1.56 -2.29
N ALA A 559 -25.48 2.08 -2.93
CA ALA A 559 -26.50 3.03 -2.45
C ALA A 559 -27.81 2.35 -1.98
N ASP A 560 -28.38 2.72 -0.82
CA ASP A 560 -29.68 2.23 -0.27
C ASP A 560 -30.77 2.73 -1.16
N ASN A 561 -30.90 2.03 -2.27
CA ASN A 561 -31.84 2.29 -3.31
C ASN A 561 -33.26 2.18 -2.70
N PRO A 562 -33.98 3.31 -2.56
CA PRO A 562 -35.22 3.34 -1.79
C PRO A 562 -36.35 2.54 -2.47
N ALA A 563 -36.19 2.16 -3.75
CA ALA A 563 -37.18 1.43 -4.51
C ALA A 563 -37.56 0.05 -3.92
N ILE A 564 -36.66 -0.58 -3.16
CA ILE A 564 -36.89 -1.94 -2.61
C ILE A 564 -37.78 -1.92 -1.35
N VAL A 565 -37.85 -0.79 -0.64
CA VAL A 565 -38.55 -0.65 0.66
C VAL A 565 -40.05 -0.94 0.56
N LEU A 566 -40.69 -0.61 -0.58
CA LEU A 566 -42.14 -0.76 -0.78
C LEU A 566 -42.63 -2.23 -0.68
N SER A 567 -41.77 -3.22 -0.94
CA SER A 567 -42.16 -4.63 -0.99
C SER A 567 -42.27 -5.30 0.38
N ILE A 568 -41.69 -4.70 1.44
CA ILE A 568 -41.59 -5.30 2.77
C ILE A 568 -42.81 -4.98 3.65
N ILE A 569 -43.50 -3.88 3.36
CA ILE A 569 -44.57 -3.28 4.18
C ILE A 569 -45.76 -4.25 4.41
N THR A 570 -46.00 -5.21 3.51
CA THR A 570 -47.18 -6.10 3.57
C THR A 570 -47.08 -7.23 4.61
N VAL A 571 -45.89 -7.57 5.12
CA VAL A 571 -45.68 -8.82 5.89
C VAL A 571 -45.70 -8.64 7.42
N VAL A 572 -45.47 -7.43 7.93
CA VAL A 572 -45.11 -7.19 9.34
C VAL A 572 -46.30 -7.20 10.34
N ILE A 573 -47.55 -7.19 9.85
CA ILE A 573 -48.76 -6.90 10.65
C ILE A 573 -49.09 -7.93 11.76
N VAL A 574 -48.47 -9.12 11.78
CA VAL A 574 -48.93 -10.25 12.64
C VAL A 574 -48.22 -10.40 13.99
N PHE A 575 -47.03 -9.79 14.21
CA PHE A 575 -46.22 -10.04 15.42
C PHE A 575 -45.86 -8.78 16.25
N ALA A 576 -46.87 -8.03 16.68
CA ALA A 576 -46.71 -6.89 17.60
C ALA A 576 -47.18 -7.23 19.03
N ALA A 577 -46.32 -7.89 19.84
CA ALA A 577 -46.70 -8.28 21.22
C ALA A 577 -45.58 -8.47 22.27
N LYS A 578 -44.54 -7.62 22.30
CA LYS A 578 -43.81 -7.20 23.53
C LYS A 578 -42.75 -6.14 23.19
N GLY A 579 -42.61 -5.12 24.04
CA GLY A 579 -41.82 -3.94 23.73
C GLY A 579 -40.48 -3.86 24.44
N SER A 580 -39.45 -3.52 23.67
CA SER A 580 -38.29 -2.74 24.07
C SER A 580 -38.04 -1.72 22.96
N THR A 581 -37.94 -0.43 23.28
CA THR A 581 -37.84 0.64 22.28
C THR A 581 -36.46 0.69 21.63
N LEU A 582 -36.36 0.19 20.40
CA LEU A 582 -35.23 0.40 19.51
C LEU A 582 -35.45 1.66 18.65
N ASP A 583 -34.36 2.36 18.30
CA ASP A 583 -34.39 3.52 17.41
C ASP A 583 -34.69 3.06 15.96
N PRO A 584 -35.72 3.61 15.28
CA PRO A 584 -36.03 3.28 13.89
C PRO A 584 -34.88 3.52 12.89
N ASN A 585 -33.89 4.35 13.22
CA ASN A 585 -32.79 4.72 12.32
C ASN A 585 -31.63 3.69 12.25
N ALA A 586 -31.67 2.61 13.04
CA ALA A 586 -30.57 1.64 13.12
C ALA A 586 -30.35 0.82 11.82
N LEU A 587 -31.41 0.61 11.02
CA LEU A 587 -31.48 -0.44 9.99
C LEU A 587 -30.65 -0.24 8.70
N ASN A 588 -30.05 0.93 8.50
CA ASN A 588 -29.42 1.32 7.22
C ASN A 588 -27.96 1.76 7.36
N ARG A 589 -27.38 1.81 8.57
CA ARG A 589 -26.00 2.29 8.74
C ARG A 589 -25.02 1.24 8.27
N ALA A 590 -24.75 1.26 6.98
CA ALA A 590 -24.21 0.10 6.32
C ALA A 590 -22.69 0.13 6.16
N GLY A 591 -22.18 -1.06 5.89
CA GLY A 591 -20.80 -1.44 5.98
C GLY A 591 -20.55 -2.73 5.24
N ALA A 592 -19.34 -3.29 5.23
CA ALA A 592 -19.08 -4.68 4.81
C ALA A 592 -17.65 -5.15 5.16
N VAL A 593 -17.16 -6.40 4.81
CA VAL A 593 -15.83 -7.16 4.86
C VAL A 593 -15.34 -7.62 3.50
N VAL A 594 -14.00 -7.56 3.29
CA VAL A 594 -13.21 -8.10 2.18
C VAL A 594 -11.85 -8.54 2.73
N ALA A 595 -11.08 -9.36 2.00
CA ALA A 595 -9.68 -9.66 2.15
C ALA A 595 -8.97 -10.30 1.02
N ASN A 596 -7.67 -10.49 1.21
CA ASN A 596 -7.03 -11.53 0.47
C ASN A 596 -6.37 -12.69 1.24
N GLY A 597 -6.31 -12.54 2.57
CA GLY A 597 -7.02 -13.35 3.51
C GLY A 597 -8.33 -13.86 2.91
N ALA A 598 -8.71 -15.07 3.28
CA ALA A 598 -9.69 -15.88 2.59
C ALA A 598 -10.54 -16.64 3.61
N GLU A 599 -9.93 -17.17 4.67
CA GLU A 599 -10.68 -17.32 5.93
C GLU A 599 -11.03 -15.92 6.40
N CYS A 600 -9.94 -15.16 6.47
CA CYS A 600 -9.67 -14.66 7.78
C CYS A 600 -10.47 -13.33 7.92
N ALA A 601 -10.89 -12.70 6.81
CA ALA A 601 -11.86 -11.59 6.76
C ALA A 601 -13.11 -11.86 7.64
N ALA A 602 -13.48 -13.12 7.78
CA ALA A 602 -14.58 -13.58 8.60
C ALA A 602 -14.45 -13.30 10.10
N ILE A 603 -13.25 -13.21 10.69
CA ILE A 603 -13.22 -12.74 12.08
C ILE A 603 -13.64 -11.26 12.18
N GLY A 604 -13.66 -10.57 11.02
CA GLY A 604 -14.27 -9.27 10.73
C GLY A 604 -15.72 -9.16 11.15
N ALA A 605 -16.35 -10.29 11.51
CA ALA A 605 -17.54 -10.34 12.32
C ALA A 605 -17.76 -9.19 13.34
N SER A 606 -17.05 -9.12 14.46
CA SER A 606 -17.67 -9.00 15.79
C SER A 606 -17.14 -8.07 16.95
N ILE A 607 -16.36 -6.97 16.85
CA ILE A 607 -16.74 -5.71 17.58
C ILE A 607 -17.45 -4.79 16.66
N LEU A 608 -17.05 -4.89 15.42
CA LEU A 608 -17.94 -4.58 14.36
C LEU A 608 -19.33 -5.22 14.53
N ARG A 609 -19.45 -6.29 15.34
CA ARG A 609 -20.65 -6.65 16.15
C ARG A 609 -20.62 -6.33 17.70
N LEU A 610 -19.58 -6.60 18.50
CA LEU A 610 -19.37 -6.21 19.95
C LEU A 610 -19.04 -4.69 20.29
N ASN A 611 -19.39 -3.71 19.45
CA ASN A 611 -19.19 -2.23 19.58
C ASN A 611 -17.87 -1.55 19.11
N GLY A 612 -17.51 -1.77 17.84
CA GLY A 612 -16.19 -1.48 17.32
C GLY A 612 -15.99 -0.18 16.62
N SER A 613 -15.51 0.79 17.37
CA SER A 613 -14.66 1.82 16.78
C SER A 613 -13.38 1.18 16.23
N ALA A 614 -12.64 1.90 15.41
CA ALA A 614 -12.61 1.40 14.05
C ALA A 614 -11.30 0.86 13.51
N ALA A 615 -10.32 1.08 14.31
CA ALA A 615 -9.30 0.13 14.56
C ALA A 615 -9.33 -0.46 16.00
N ASP A 616 -10.48 -0.53 16.68
CA ASP A 616 -10.69 -1.57 17.73
C ASP A 616 -10.99 -2.86 16.99
N ALA A 617 -12.02 -2.70 16.16
CA ALA A 617 -12.22 -3.19 14.83
C ALA A 617 -10.96 -3.72 14.21
N ALA A 618 -10.35 -3.06 13.25
CA ALA A 618 -8.94 -3.22 13.14
C ALA A 618 -8.20 -2.84 14.41
N ILE A 619 -8.29 -3.52 15.56
CA ILE A 619 -7.10 -4.21 16.04
C ILE A 619 -6.99 -5.61 15.48
N ALA A 620 -8.12 -6.17 15.03
CA ALA A 620 -8.55 -7.57 15.06
C ALA A 620 -8.49 -8.93 14.13
N THR A 621 -8.24 -9.41 12.75
CA THR A 621 -7.52 -9.18 11.26
C THR A 621 -5.99 -8.99 11.08
N LEU A 622 -5.40 -7.93 10.54
CA LEU A 622 -4.24 -7.42 11.25
C LEU A 622 -3.01 -8.33 10.93
N PHE A 623 -2.15 -8.66 11.88
CA PHE A 623 -2.05 -9.86 12.72
C PHE A 623 -2.43 -11.32 12.36
N CYS A 624 -3.66 -11.69 12.04
CA CYS A 624 -3.93 -12.36 10.78
C CYS A 624 -4.10 -11.40 9.51
N GLU A 625 -3.04 -11.13 8.71
CA GLU A 625 -2.94 -11.06 7.22
C GLU A 625 -1.74 -11.74 6.44
N GLY A 626 -0.58 -12.13 7.00
CA GLY A 626 0.11 -13.40 6.70
C GLY A 626 1.14 -14.02 7.69
N VAL A 627 0.78 -14.89 8.64
CA VAL A 627 0.08 -16.16 8.48
C VAL A 627 0.17 -16.53 6.95
N THR A 628 -0.73 -16.20 6.01
CA THR A 628 -0.78 -16.48 4.53
C THR A 628 -0.44 -15.42 3.46
N CYS A 629 -0.60 -14.08 3.57
CA CYS A 629 0.15 -13.24 2.60
C CYS A 629 1.69 -13.20 2.76
N PRO A 630 2.42 -14.27 3.09
CA PRO A 630 3.81 -14.53 2.72
C PRO A 630 4.26 -14.38 1.29
N GLN A 631 3.82 -13.31 0.68
CA GLN A 631 4.54 -12.55 -0.29
C GLN A 631 4.50 -11.08 -0.01
N SER A 632 4.03 -10.58 1.16
CA SER A 632 3.40 -9.28 1.13
C SER A 632 3.25 -8.29 2.27
N MET A 633 3.24 -8.59 3.57
CA MET A 633 3.03 -7.60 4.66
C MET A 633 3.64 -8.17 6.01
N GLY A 634 3.21 -8.13 7.29
CA GLY A 634 3.69 -8.80 8.55
C GLY A 634 4.94 -8.66 9.46
N LEU A 635 5.02 -9.35 10.65
CA LEU A 635 5.80 -8.92 11.89
C LEU A 635 7.32 -8.71 11.83
N GLY A 636 7.84 -8.84 10.65
CA GLY A 636 9.01 -8.12 10.35
C GLY A 636 8.52 -6.93 9.58
N GLY A 637 7.54 -6.12 10.06
CA GLY A 637 6.67 -5.07 9.45
C GLY A 637 6.68 -3.54 9.79
N GLY A 638 6.13 -2.73 8.86
CA GLY A 638 5.89 -1.26 8.98
C GLY A 638 4.44 -0.76 8.90
N PHE A 639 4.05 0.51 8.66
CA PHE A 639 2.83 1.18 9.17
C PHE A 639 2.25 2.44 8.43
N LEU A 640 1.74 3.48 9.18
CA LEU A 640 0.99 4.79 9.00
C LEU A 640 -0.46 5.09 9.48
N LEU A 641 -0.72 5.34 10.75
CA LEU A 641 -2.10 5.58 11.15
C LEU A 641 -2.69 6.83 10.48
N THR A 642 -3.98 6.77 10.12
CA THR A 642 -4.92 7.83 9.76
C THR A 642 -6.34 7.78 10.40
N ILE A 643 -6.62 8.29 11.64
CA ILE A 643 -7.87 8.53 12.49
C ILE A 643 -8.89 9.63 12.04
N TYR A 644 -10.22 9.47 12.13
CA TYR A 644 -11.27 10.47 11.76
C TYR A 644 -12.46 10.34 12.73
N ASP A 645 -13.33 11.32 13.08
CA ASP A 645 -13.09 12.47 14.02
C ASP A 645 -13.37 14.08 13.75
N ARG A 646 -14.43 14.65 13.10
CA ARG A 646 -15.10 16.03 12.92
C ARG A 646 -16.29 16.47 13.84
N GLN A 647 -16.99 15.63 14.59
CA GLN A 647 -18.25 15.98 15.31
C GLN A 647 -18.08 17.03 16.46
N ASN A 648 -16.87 17.42 16.93
CA ASN A 648 -16.46 18.33 18.07
C ASN A 648 -15.22 19.29 17.84
N GLY A 649 -13.92 18.91 18.08
CA GLY A 649 -12.70 19.66 17.59
C GLY A 649 -11.20 19.16 17.64
N THR A 650 -10.75 18.14 16.85
CA THR A 650 -9.35 17.69 16.48
C THR A 650 -9.26 17.08 15.02
N VAL A 651 -8.16 17.04 14.24
CA VAL A 651 -7.97 16.48 12.83
C VAL A 651 -6.50 16.14 12.71
N GLU A 652 -5.97 14.96 12.32
CA GLU A 652 -4.60 14.56 12.77
C GLU A 652 -3.70 13.84 11.67
N THR A 653 -2.42 13.34 11.80
CA THR A 653 -1.83 12.22 10.95
C THR A 653 -0.76 11.28 11.62
N LEU A 654 -0.34 10.10 11.06
CA LEU A 654 0.67 9.19 11.70
C LEU A 654 1.59 8.20 10.87
N ASN A 655 2.82 7.90 11.37
CA ASN A 655 3.91 7.06 10.81
C ASN A 655 4.96 6.52 11.80
N ALA A 656 5.68 5.42 11.49
CA ALA A 656 6.79 4.68 12.15
C ALA A 656 7.90 3.95 11.36
N ARG A 657 8.32 4.34 10.17
CA ARG A 657 9.50 3.62 9.65
C ARG A 657 10.79 3.86 10.43
N GLU A 658 11.72 2.97 10.15
CA GLU A 658 13.12 2.75 10.46
C GLU A 658 14.09 3.74 9.80
N SER A 659 15.23 4.40 10.22
CA SER A 659 16.29 4.78 11.26
C SER A 659 17.53 3.94 11.75
N ALA A 660 18.79 3.88 11.28
CA ALA A 660 19.67 2.66 11.31
C ALA A 660 20.19 2.40 12.67
N PRO A 661 20.77 1.18 12.84
CA PRO A 661 22.10 1.05 13.40
C PRO A 661 22.65 2.42 13.79
N ALA A 662 22.64 2.71 15.08
CA ALA A 662 23.21 3.91 15.62
C ALA A 662 24.67 3.84 15.26
N ALA A 663 25.18 2.62 15.29
CA ALA A 663 26.21 2.23 14.37
C ALA A 663 25.85 2.61 12.96
N ALA A 664 26.45 3.69 12.45
CA ALA A 664 26.10 4.33 11.21
C ALA A 664 27.27 5.04 10.47
N GLN A 665 27.68 4.70 9.23
CA GLN A 665 28.60 5.47 8.34
C GLN A 665 28.46 5.13 6.83
N ARG A 666 29.22 5.82 5.93
CA ARG A 666 28.88 6.09 4.51
C ARG A 666 29.17 5.19 3.30
N ASN A 667 29.76 4.01 3.40
CA ASN A 667 29.97 3.14 2.24
C ASN A 667 30.45 1.72 2.60
N MET A 668 29.61 0.71 2.34
CA MET A 668 29.70 -0.66 2.88
C MET A 668 29.53 -2.02 2.01
N LEU A 669 29.43 -2.02 0.66
CA LEU A 669 29.43 -3.12 -0.39
C LEU A 669 30.45 -2.79 -1.47
N THR A 670 29.99 -1.96 -2.41
CA THR A 670 30.40 -1.84 -3.82
C THR A 670 30.26 -3.13 -4.61
N ASP A 671 30.22 -4.24 -3.89
CA ASP A 671 30.43 -5.57 -4.37
C ASP A 671 29.36 -6.54 -3.90
N VAL A 672 29.01 -7.40 -4.83
CA VAL A 672 27.86 -7.11 -5.66
C VAL A 672 26.63 -7.80 -5.08
N GLU A 673 25.86 -8.39 -5.97
CA GLU A 673 25.36 -9.78 -5.92
C GLU A 673 26.24 -10.83 -5.18
N LYS A 674 27.36 -10.43 -4.57
CA LYS A 674 28.36 -11.16 -3.79
C LYS A 674 28.27 -10.91 -2.29
N GLN A 675 27.95 -9.69 -1.84
CA GLN A 675 27.36 -9.56 -0.51
C GLN A 675 25.97 -10.18 -0.51
N ARG A 676 25.32 -10.28 -1.71
CA ARG A 676 24.26 -11.25 -2.04
C ARG A 676 24.78 -12.70 -2.23
N ALA A 677 26.00 -13.08 -1.79
CA ALA A 677 26.73 -14.37 -1.99
C ALA A 677 27.80 -14.80 -0.91
N THR A 678 27.52 -14.68 0.39
CA THR A 678 28.44 -14.75 1.54
C THR A 678 27.79 -15.22 2.88
N ASP A 679 28.57 -15.26 3.99
CA ASP A 679 28.10 -15.42 5.41
C ASP A 679 28.54 -14.29 6.37
N ALA A 680 29.41 -13.39 5.88
CA ALA A 680 29.37 -11.85 6.02
C ALA A 680 27.19 -10.04 4.98
N ARG A 681 26.15 -10.30 4.09
CA ARG A 681 24.78 -10.62 4.52
C ARG A 681 24.24 -9.71 5.64
N GLY A 682 24.83 -9.55 6.80
CA GLY A 682 24.14 -8.86 7.89
C GLY A 682 24.23 -7.33 7.86
N LEU A 683 24.33 -6.67 6.72
CA LEU A 683 24.83 -5.29 6.66
C LEU A 683 23.82 -4.21 6.88
N THR A 684 22.65 -4.55 6.48
CA THR A 684 21.70 -3.68 5.88
C THR A 684 20.48 -3.42 6.81
N VAL A 685 20.65 -3.27 8.15
CA VAL A 685 19.55 -3.17 9.17
C VAL A 685 19.97 -3.17 10.67
N ALA A 686 19.13 -2.99 11.71
CA ALA A 686 17.95 -2.13 11.89
C ALA A 686 17.21 -2.24 13.25
N VAL A 687 16.00 -1.65 13.34
CA VAL A 687 14.98 -1.98 14.35
C VAL A 687 13.58 -2.28 13.82
N PRO A 688 13.22 -3.56 13.67
CA PRO A 688 12.11 -4.27 14.28
C PRO A 688 10.79 -3.64 14.77
N GLY A 689 10.47 -2.40 14.50
CA GLY A 689 9.16 -1.78 14.61
C GLY A 689 8.33 -1.96 15.88
N GLU A 690 7.66 -3.08 15.88
CA GLU A 690 6.46 -2.84 15.11
C GLU A 690 5.24 -2.63 15.94
N LEU A 691 5.11 -3.49 16.94
CA LEU A 691 4.19 -3.37 18.06
C LEU A 691 4.01 -1.92 18.48
N LYS A 692 5.08 -1.13 18.37
CA LYS A 692 5.09 0.13 19.03
C LYS A 692 4.36 1.25 18.39
N GLY A 693 3.76 1.09 17.22
CA GLY A 693 2.72 2.05 16.92
C GLY A 693 1.48 1.79 17.75
N TYR A 694 1.49 0.86 18.69
CA TYR A 694 0.25 0.30 19.20
C TYR A 694 -0.41 1.14 20.39
N TRP A 695 -0.54 0.79 21.69
CA TRP A 695 -1.49 1.43 22.70
C TRP A 695 -1.34 2.92 23.13
N GLU A 696 -0.50 3.77 22.51
CA GLU A 696 -0.92 5.16 22.14
C GLU A 696 -1.67 5.20 20.87
N LEU A 697 -2.70 4.37 20.94
CA LEU A 697 -4.00 4.50 20.38
C LEU A 697 -5.11 4.36 21.50
N HIS A 698 -4.75 4.13 22.78
CA HIS A 698 -5.68 3.99 23.92
C HIS A 698 -6.47 5.16 24.55
N GLN A 699 -6.03 6.43 24.50
CA GLN A 699 -6.77 7.59 25.09
C GLN A 699 -7.65 8.24 24.05
N ARG A 700 -6.96 8.64 22.98
CA ARG A 700 -7.43 9.62 22.00
C ARG A 700 -8.40 8.91 21.09
N TYR A 701 -8.23 7.59 20.89
CA TYR A 701 -9.24 6.79 20.21
C TYR A 701 -9.72 5.53 20.95
N GLY A 702 -9.02 4.96 21.93
CA GLY A 702 -9.34 3.61 22.44
C GLY A 702 -10.43 3.29 23.47
N ARG A 703 -11.10 2.12 23.41
CA ARG A 703 -12.42 1.92 24.08
C ARG A 703 -12.68 0.63 24.92
N LEU A 704 -11.89 -0.46 24.88
CA LEU A 704 -11.77 -1.48 25.97
C LEU A 704 -10.33 -2.03 26.25
N GLU A 705 -9.86 -3.18 25.72
CA GLU A 705 -8.94 -4.06 26.51
C GLU A 705 -7.90 -4.98 25.80
N TRP A 706 -7.11 -4.47 24.86
CA TRP A 706 -5.91 -5.07 24.24
C TRP A 706 -5.64 -6.60 24.29
N LYS A 707 -5.47 -7.24 25.48
CA LYS A 707 -5.28 -8.69 25.67
C LYS A 707 -6.47 -9.55 25.37
N ALA A 708 -7.60 -9.30 26.04
CA ALA A 708 -8.73 -10.23 26.13
C ALA A 708 -9.53 -10.26 24.81
N LEU A 709 -8.78 -10.18 23.70
CA LEU A 709 -8.91 -9.31 22.56
C LEU A 709 -8.08 -9.86 21.37
N VAL A 710 -6.75 -10.02 21.41
CA VAL A 710 -5.92 -10.49 20.26
C VAL A 710 -5.88 -12.00 19.96
N GLU A 711 -6.77 -12.68 20.64
CA GLU A 711 -6.50 -14.00 21.17
C GLU A 711 -6.94 -15.19 20.31
N PRO A 712 -8.00 -15.13 19.49
CA PRO A 712 -7.99 -15.93 18.27
C PRO A 712 -6.91 -15.78 17.21
N THR A 713 -5.71 -15.26 17.51
CA THR A 713 -4.53 -15.69 16.74
C THR A 713 -3.84 -16.82 17.43
N ILE A 714 -3.67 -16.62 18.72
CA ILE A 714 -3.39 -17.66 19.67
C ILE A 714 -4.53 -18.70 19.65
N ALA A 715 -5.63 -18.50 18.90
CA ALA A 715 -6.45 -19.56 18.32
C ALA A 715 -6.11 -19.85 16.85
N LEU A 716 -6.29 -18.96 15.85
CA LEU A 716 -6.04 -19.22 14.40
C LEU A 716 -4.79 -20.06 14.23
N CYS A 717 -3.70 -19.58 14.78
CA CYS A 717 -2.40 -20.12 14.56
C CYS A 717 -2.22 -21.40 15.39
N LYS A 718 -2.79 -21.47 16.60
CA LYS A 718 -2.85 -22.73 17.36
C LYS A 718 -3.59 -23.81 16.55
N ARG A 719 -4.77 -23.49 16.00
CA ARG A 719 -5.63 -24.37 15.18
C ARG A 719 -5.03 -24.69 13.81
N GLY A 720 -4.37 -23.72 13.20
CA GLY A 720 -3.95 -23.77 11.81
C GLY A 720 -5.07 -23.52 10.81
N HIS A 721 -4.66 -23.42 9.55
CA HIS A 721 -5.26 -22.45 8.65
C HIS A 721 -4.91 -22.71 7.17
N ILE A 722 -5.47 -21.97 6.21
CA ILE A 722 -5.63 -22.41 4.80
C ILE A 722 -4.77 -21.69 3.75
N VAL A 723 -4.23 -22.48 2.80
CA VAL A 723 -3.60 -22.05 1.55
C VAL A 723 -4.65 -21.67 0.47
N THR A 724 -4.77 -20.40 0.04
CA THR A 724 -5.35 -20.04 -1.30
C THR A 724 -4.51 -20.59 -2.50
N PRO A 725 -4.94 -20.49 -3.77
CA PRO A 725 -4.14 -20.88 -4.97
C PRO A 725 -3.01 -19.90 -5.22
N TYR A 726 -3.43 -18.66 -5.17
CA TYR A 726 -2.61 -17.53 -4.90
C TYR A 726 -1.89 -17.66 -3.52
N LEU A 727 -1.90 -18.80 -2.82
CA LEU A 727 -1.12 -19.09 -1.60
C LEU A 727 -0.26 -20.34 -1.69
N SER A 728 -0.50 -21.15 -2.69
CA SER A 728 0.36 -22.27 -3.02
C SER A 728 1.59 -21.74 -3.78
N ARG A 729 1.32 -20.76 -4.65
CA ARG A 729 2.19 -20.30 -5.72
C ARG A 729 3.35 -19.42 -5.31
N ILE A 730 3.57 -19.01 -4.06
CA ILE A 730 4.81 -18.34 -3.59
C ILE A 730 5.71 -19.26 -2.78
N LEU A 731 5.26 -20.47 -2.52
CA LEU A 731 6.13 -21.50 -2.07
C LEU A 731 6.95 -22.04 -3.29
N LYS A 732 6.63 -21.63 -4.55
CA LYS A 732 7.06 -22.21 -5.85
C LYS A 732 8.15 -21.57 -6.76
N ARG A 733 8.66 -20.33 -6.73
CA ARG A 733 9.71 -19.88 -7.70
C ARG A 733 11.02 -20.54 -7.24
N VAL A 734 11.24 -21.86 -7.57
CA VAL A 734 12.08 -22.94 -6.94
C VAL A 734 11.97 -24.40 -7.74
N GLU A 735 12.51 -25.73 -7.71
CA GLU A 735 13.51 -26.92 -7.22
C GLU A 735 14.61 -27.25 -5.92
N ASN A 736 15.71 -26.68 -5.22
CA ASN A 736 16.60 -25.47 -4.68
C ASN A 736 16.24 -24.59 -3.43
N GLN A 737 17.29 -24.07 -2.74
CA GLN A 737 17.37 -23.18 -1.53
C GLN A 737 17.34 -23.55 0.03
N LEU A 738 16.92 -24.59 0.84
CA LEU A 738 17.32 -24.80 2.32
C LEU A 738 18.10 -26.05 2.85
N TYR A 739 18.85 -26.87 2.08
CA TYR A 739 19.73 -27.97 2.57
C TYR A 739 20.97 -27.37 3.26
N ARG A 740 20.71 -26.23 3.90
CA ARG A 740 21.51 -25.07 4.18
C ARG A 740 20.99 -24.47 5.51
N GLU A 741 19.90 -23.69 5.67
CA GLU A 741 19.53 -23.27 7.04
C GLU A 741 18.70 -24.34 7.78
N PRO A 742 19.00 -24.66 9.05
CA PRO A 742 18.73 -26.01 9.55
C PRO A 742 17.33 -26.24 10.09
N SER A 743 17.04 -25.69 11.27
CA SER A 743 15.66 -25.69 11.73
C SER A 743 14.82 -24.71 10.87
N MET A 744 15.39 -24.07 9.82
CA MET A 744 14.74 -23.34 8.68
C MET A 744 13.90 -24.29 7.89
N ARG A 745 12.96 -24.88 8.62
CA ARG A 745 12.40 -26.16 8.29
C ARG A 745 11.42 -26.65 9.33
N GLU A 746 11.76 -26.51 10.60
CA GLU A 746 11.44 -27.52 11.61
C GLU A 746 9.94 -27.67 11.88
N VAL A 747 9.38 -28.88 11.71
CA VAL A 747 7.92 -29.13 11.79
C VAL A 747 7.06 -28.20 10.90
N PHE A 748 7.68 -27.64 9.85
CA PHE A 748 7.21 -26.46 9.10
C PHE A 748 7.37 -26.59 7.59
N ILE A 749 8.53 -27.03 7.07
CA ILE A 749 8.52 -28.02 5.99
C ILE A 749 7.35 -28.93 6.30
N ASN A 750 6.49 -29.34 5.37
CA ASN A 750 5.48 -30.31 5.76
C ASN A 750 6.22 -31.55 6.28
N PRO A 751 6.20 -31.82 7.61
CA PRO A 751 7.17 -32.72 8.19
C PRO A 751 6.80 -34.16 7.89
N ALA A 752 5.57 -34.38 7.41
CA ALA A 752 5.07 -35.65 6.92
C ALA A 752 5.41 -35.89 5.44
N THR A 753 5.43 -34.85 4.59
CA THR A 753 5.71 -35.03 3.14
C THR A 753 7.16 -34.73 2.74
N ASN A 754 7.93 -34.06 3.61
CA ASN A 754 9.21 -33.39 3.30
C ASN A 754 9.15 -32.66 1.94
N ARG A 755 8.00 -32.03 1.75
CA ARG A 755 7.59 -31.20 0.63
C ARG A 755 6.52 -30.28 1.20
N THR A 756 5.50 -30.05 0.40
CA THR A 756 5.00 -28.73 0.19
C THR A 756 3.52 -28.76 0.56
N TRP A 757 3.11 -27.98 1.57
CA TRP A 757 1.71 -27.76 1.95
C TRP A 757 0.95 -27.01 0.84
N GLN A 758 0.49 -27.72 -0.19
CA GLN A 758 -0.16 -27.19 -1.39
C GLN A 758 -1.43 -26.40 -1.07
N GLU A 759 -1.95 -25.66 -2.04
CA GLU A 759 -3.32 -25.11 -2.04
C GLU A 759 -4.33 -26.00 -1.27
N GLY A 760 -5.01 -25.44 -0.27
CA GLY A 760 -5.96 -26.14 0.61
C GLY A 760 -5.38 -26.90 1.82
N ASP A 761 -4.08 -27.22 1.89
CA ASP A 761 -3.46 -27.77 3.11
C ASP A 761 -3.68 -26.89 4.37
N THR A 762 -3.69 -27.54 5.53
CA THR A 762 -3.98 -26.88 6.82
C THR A 762 -2.81 -26.95 7.79
N ILE A 763 -2.31 -25.79 8.13
CA ILE A 763 -0.93 -25.63 8.57
C ILE A 763 -0.87 -24.53 9.63
N LYS A 764 0.12 -24.58 10.53
CA LYS A 764 -0.22 -24.54 11.97
C LYS A 764 0.97 -24.15 12.82
N ARG A 765 0.81 -23.56 14.03
CA ARG A 765 1.77 -22.51 14.51
C ARG A 765 2.40 -22.46 15.98
N VAL A 766 2.14 -23.41 16.89
CA VAL A 766 2.19 -23.40 18.40
C VAL A 766 3.39 -22.84 19.16
N LYS A 767 4.66 -23.10 18.81
CA LYS A 767 5.74 -22.63 19.72
C LYS A 767 5.68 -21.09 19.71
N LEU A 768 5.23 -20.47 18.63
CA LEU A 768 5.15 -19.02 18.51
C LEU A 768 3.94 -18.61 19.40
N ALA A 769 2.86 -19.39 19.50
CA ALA A 769 1.80 -19.26 20.53
C ALA A 769 2.27 -19.15 21.99
N ALA A 770 3.48 -19.64 22.32
CA ALA A 770 4.03 -19.51 23.66
C ALA A 770 4.75 -18.18 23.84
N SER A 771 5.50 -17.73 22.84
CA SER A 771 6.03 -16.37 22.82
C SER A 771 4.87 -15.39 22.75
N LEU A 772 3.78 -15.76 22.07
CA LEU A 772 2.50 -15.06 22.03
C LEU A 772 1.95 -14.92 23.42
N ARG A 773 1.92 -16.01 24.19
CA ARG A 773 1.41 -15.91 25.55
C ARG A 773 2.29 -15.07 26.44
N ILE A 774 3.58 -14.94 26.12
CA ILE A 774 4.45 -13.96 26.76
C ILE A 774 4.46 -12.62 26.00
N VAL A 775 3.41 -12.47 25.21
CA VAL A 775 2.72 -11.26 24.80
C VAL A 775 1.26 -11.24 25.26
N ALA A 776 0.90 -11.77 26.44
CA ALA A 776 -0.46 -11.59 26.97
C ALA A 776 -0.72 -10.55 28.09
N ASP A 777 0.27 -9.85 28.66
CA ASP A 777 0.17 -9.41 30.08
C ASP A 777 1.07 -8.23 30.63
N GLU A 778 1.84 -7.46 29.86
CA GLU A 778 2.93 -6.60 30.41
C GLU A 778 2.90 -5.12 30.02
N GLY A 779 1.86 -4.61 29.33
CA GLY A 779 1.75 -3.16 29.04
C GLY A 779 2.91 -2.66 28.18
N VAL A 780 2.98 -1.36 27.81
CA VAL A 780 3.98 -0.85 26.81
C VAL A 780 5.30 -1.50 27.00
N ASP A 781 5.57 -1.58 28.29
CA ASP A 781 6.52 -2.35 29.04
C ASP A 781 6.55 -3.86 28.73
N SER A 782 6.34 -4.15 27.46
CA SER A 782 6.68 -5.28 26.68
C SER A 782 7.93 -4.98 25.80
N LEU A 783 8.08 -3.94 25.01
CA LEU A 783 9.42 -3.70 24.39
C LEU A 783 10.69 -3.14 25.35
N TYR A 784 11.20 -1.90 25.93
CA TYR A 784 11.43 -0.28 25.84
C TYR A 784 12.00 0.23 27.16
N SER A 785 11.69 -0.42 28.27
CA SER A 785 12.31 -0.08 29.54
C SER A 785 13.71 -0.70 29.59
N ARG A 786 14.10 -1.49 30.61
CA ARG A 786 15.38 -2.25 30.66
C ARG A 786 15.35 -3.60 31.43
N ASN A 787 14.17 -4.15 31.70
CA ASN A 787 13.85 -5.30 32.57
C ASN A 787 13.19 -6.56 31.93
N GLY A 788 13.44 -6.93 30.66
CA GLY A 788 12.49 -7.72 29.89
C GLY A 788 12.95 -9.09 29.46
N THR A 789 12.10 -10.09 29.70
CA THR A 789 12.39 -11.49 29.35
C THR A 789 11.84 -11.95 28.01
N LEU A 790 11.10 -11.11 27.25
CA LEU A 790 11.14 -11.26 25.80
C LEU A 790 12.56 -10.75 25.55
N LEU A 791 12.88 -9.49 25.89
CA LEU A 791 14.18 -8.74 25.86
C LEU A 791 15.47 -9.37 26.46
N GLY A 792 15.54 -10.69 26.59
CA GLY A 792 16.78 -11.47 26.60
C GLY A 792 17.03 -12.39 25.38
N LEU A 793 16.05 -12.65 24.50
CA LEU A 793 16.16 -13.64 23.40
C LEU A 793 16.81 -13.15 22.04
N LEU A 794 16.23 -12.21 21.24
CA LEU A 794 16.71 -11.44 20.04
C LEU A 794 18.11 -11.01 20.13
N MET A 795 18.56 -10.83 21.36
CA MET A 795 19.92 -10.57 21.73
C MET A 795 20.72 -11.61 21.04
N LYS A 796 20.73 -12.80 21.66
CA LYS A 796 21.53 -13.94 21.29
C LYS A 796 21.49 -14.16 19.78
N ASP A 797 20.30 -13.95 19.22
CA ASP A 797 20.02 -14.15 17.81
C ASP A 797 19.70 -12.82 17.11
N LEU A 798 20.55 -11.82 17.39
CA LEU A 798 21.21 -10.87 16.50
C LEU A 798 22.73 -11.23 16.46
N ARG A 799 23.47 -11.21 17.57
CA ARG A 799 24.97 -11.24 17.62
C ARG A 799 25.63 -12.45 17.01
N ALA A 800 24.92 -13.52 16.74
CA ALA A 800 25.57 -14.61 16.06
C ALA A 800 25.62 -14.35 14.55
N PHE A 801 24.70 -13.59 13.94
CA PHE A 801 24.75 -13.26 12.50
C PHE A 801 25.28 -11.83 12.39
N GLY A 802 26.12 -11.59 11.38
CA GLY A 802 26.28 -10.37 10.61
C GLY A 802 25.97 -8.95 11.13
N SER A 803 25.92 -8.50 12.40
CA SER A 803 25.50 -7.12 12.82
C SER A 803 26.42 -6.32 13.87
N ILE A 804 26.83 -5.00 13.75
CA ILE A 804 27.77 -4.24 14.69
C ILE A 804 27.28 -2.99 15.44
N ILE A 805 27.66 -2.80 16.74
CA ILE A 805 27.07 -1.83 17.71
C ILE A 805 27.73 -1.99 19.21
N VAL A 806 27.42 -1.37 20.41
CA VAL A 806 27.69 -1.80 21.87
C VAL A 806 26.60 -1.85 23.05
N GLU A 807 25.67 -0.91 23.39
CA GLU A 807 24.55 -1.04 24.43
C GLU A 807 23.01 -0.61 24.13
N ASP A 808 22.60 0.22 23.12
CA ASP A 808 21.62 1.35 23.13
C ASP A 808 20.81 1.78 21.84
N ASP A 809 20.45 0.94 20.88
CA ASP A 809 19.73 1.22 19.58
C ASP A 809 18.12 1.14 19.04
N PHE A 810 16.77 0.75 19.33
CA PHE A 810 15.52 0.28 20.20
C PHE A 810 14.72 1.19 21.29
N LEU A 811 15.10 1.55 22.55
CA LEU A 811 14.51 2.53 23.55
C LEU A 811 14.46 4.12 23.43
N ASN A 812 15.34 4.93 22.82
CA ASN A 812 15.08 6.35 22.45
C ASN A 812 14.23 6.40 21.20
N TYR A 813 12.92 6.61 21.23
CA TYR A 813 12.17 6.50 19.97
C TYR A 813 10.81 7.17 19.89
N ARG A 814 10.68 8.15 19.00
CA ARG A 814 9.70 9.22 19.07
C ARG A 814 9.22 9.71 17.66
N PRO A 815 7.92 9.58 17.29
CA PRO A 815 7.13 10.27 16.27
C PRO A 815 6.85 11.73 16.71
N ARG A 816 6.77 12.77 15.84
CA ARG A 816 6.62 14.22 16.22
C ARG A 816 5.80 15.05 15.17
N TRP A 817 4.90 15.95 15.60
CA TRP A 817 3.54 16.08 15.00
C TRP A 817 3.18 17.32 14.12
N GLU A 818 2.36 17.12 13.06
CA GLU A 818 2.43 17.93 11.80
C GLU A 818 1.08 18.29 11.10
N SER A 819 0.77 18.19 9.77
CA SER A 819 -0.60 18.28 9.10
C SER A 819 -0.67 17.73 7.65
N PRO A 820 -1.82 17.27 7.08
CA PRO A 820 -1.86 16.58 5.77
C PRO A 820 -1.63 17.50 4.51
N ASP A 821 -1.95 17.22 3.20
CA ASP A 821 -1.91 18.22 2.03
C ASP A 821 -3.05 18.48 0.99
N THR A 822 -4.06 19.16 1.44
CA THR A 822 -5.30 19.58 0.77
C THR A 822 -5.27 20.31 -0.60
N VAL A 823 -5.73 21.59 -0.65
CA VAL A 823 -5.45 22.76 -1.56
C VAL A 823 -6.19 23.16 -2.89
N GLU A 824 -7.37 23.76 -2.79
CA GLU A 824 -8.28 24.26 -3.87
C GLU A 824 -8.52 23.44 -5.20
N LEU A 825 -9.73 22.88 -5.42
CA LEU A 825 -10.39 22.45 -6.71
C LEU A 825 -11.91 22.80 -6.72
N ARG A 826 -12.62 22.67 -7.85
CA ARG A 826 -13.81 23.49 -8.17
C ARG A 826 -15.19 22.89 -7.88
N SER A 827 -15.22 21.89 -7.02
CA SER A 827 -16.23 20.86 -7.09
C SER A 827 -16.18 19.84 -5.92
N GLY A 828 -15.78 20.13 -4.68
CA GLY A 828 -15.92 19.15 -3.56
C GLY A 828 -14.70 18.28 -3.11
N THR A 829 -14.22 17.26 -3.82
CA THR A 829 -12.98 16.40 -3.61
C THR A 829 -11.55 16.99 -3.44
N LYS A 830 -11.12 17.24 -2.18
CA LYS A 830 -10.00 17.98 -1.49
C LYS A 830 -8.55 17.33 -1.18
N VAL A 831 -8.32 15.99 -1.08
CA VAL A 831 -7.12 15.08 -1.43
C VAL A 831 -6.38 14.04 -0.40
N HIS A 832 -6.41 14.15 0.96
CA HIS A 832 -5.88 13.55 2.30
C HIS A 832 -4.46 13.30 2.97
N SER A 833 -3.42 12.53 2.62
CA SER A 833 -2.21 12.17 3.48
C SER A 833 -1.36 13.25 4.29
N ILE A 834 -0.63 12.83 5.36
CA ILE A 834 0.53 13.25 6.30
C ILE A 834 1.59 14.43 6.12
N THR A 835 2.91 14.48 6.55
CA THR A 835 3.97 15.45 6.01
C THR A 835 5.29 14.99 5.32
N VAL A 836 5.88 13.78 5.50
CA VAL A 836 6.96 13.05 4.70
C VAL A 836 8.17 12.38 5.33
N PRO A 837 8.33 11.08 5.09
CA PRO A 837 9.32 10.67 4.05
C PRO A 837 8.91 10.23 2.65
N GLY A 838 7.82 10.70 2.10
CA GLY A 838 6.93 9.76 1.41
C GLY A 838 5.51 9.97 1.88
N SER A 839 4.48 9.33 1.36
CA SER A 839 3.89 10.02 0.26
C SER A 839 2.56 10.76 0.55
N GLY A 840 2.70 12.10 0.51
CA GLY A 840 1.71 13.12 0.10
C GLY A 840 2.10 14.38 -0.77
N THR A 841 3.22 14.61 -1.46
CA THR A 841 3.46 15.61 -2.51
C THR A 841 3.78 15.12 -4.01
N ILE A 842 3.75 13.82 -4.40
CA ILE A 842 3.25 13.27 -5.72
C ILE A 842 1.84 12.47 -6.03
N GLN A 843 0.79 12.23 -5.18
CA GLN A 843 -0.70 12.11 -5.42
C GLN A 843 -1.30 13.55 -5.17
N ASN A 844 -2.46 14.19 -4.99
CA ASN A 844 -2.57 15.74 -5.10
C ASN A 844 -1.99 16.79 -6.28
N PHE A 845 -1.42 16.42 -7.47
CA PHE A 845 -1.32 17.00 -8.89
C PHE A 845 -1.62 16.00 -10.12
N MET A 846 -2.57 15.06 -9.98
CA MET A 846 -3.44 14.32 -10.93
C MET A 846 -5.06 14.31 -10.67
N LEU A 847 -5.75 15.24 -9.94
CA LEU A 847 -7.01 16.14 -10.16
C LEU A 847 -6.87 17.76 -10.28
N ARG A 848 -6.71 18.40 -11.47
CA ARG A 848 -6.22 19.76 -11.95
C ARG A 848 -5.48 19.67 -13.39
N ILE A 849 -5.87 18.85 -14.41
CA ILE A 849 -5.65 18.99 -15.91
C ILE A 849 -7.01 19.22 -16.55
N LEU A 850 -7.98 18.27 -16.51
CA LEU A 850 -9.45 18.13 -16.85
C LEU A 850 -10.68 18.39 -15.81
N ASP A 851 -11.22 19.62 -15.65
CA ASP A 851 -12.26 20.29 -14.86
C ASP A 851 -12.41 21.81 -15.33
N GLY A 852 -12.81 22.11 -16.60
CA GLY A 852 -12.71 23.41 -17.36
C GLY A 852 -13.71 23.84 -18.54
N TYR A 853 -13.97 23.11 -19.67
CA TYR A 853 -14.78 23.53 -20.88
C TYR A 853 -16.08 22.73 -21.41
N SER A 854 -16.16 22.04 -22.60
CA SER A 854 -17.40 21.60 -23.40
C SER A 854 -18.09 20.15 -23.36
N HIS A 855 -18.21 19.27 -24.42
CA HIS A 855 -19.15 18.05 -24.51
C HIS A 855 -18.80 16.73 -25.37
N MET A 856 -19.19 15.45 -24.96
CA MET A 856 -18.45 14.14 -25.26
C MET A 856 -18.99 12.65 -24.82
N PRO A 857 -18.98 11.47 -25.60
CA PRO A 857 -19.02 9.98 -25.10
C PRO A 857 -18.20 8.73 -25.80
N PRO A 858 -17.55 7.63 -25.15
CA PRO A 858 -16.32 6.62 -25.30
C PRO A 858 -15.05 6.30 -26.31
N LYS A 859 -14.33 5.11 -26.29
CA LYS A 859 -12.86 4.67 -26.60
C LYS A 859 -12.07 5.01 -27.90
N ASP A 860 -10.86 5.62 -27.88
CA ASP A 860 -10.28 6.46 -28.96
C ASP A 860 -8.96 7.25 -28.65
N PRO A 861 -8.68 8.35 -29.41
CA PRO A 861 -8.04 9.60 -28.97
C PRO A 861 -8.53 11.14 -29.04
N LEU A 862 -9.77 11.74 -28.94
CA LEU A 862 -10.11 13.09 -28.28
C LEU A 862 -11.54 13.45 -27.67
N THR A 863 -12.28 13.05 -26.52
CA THR A 863 -12.72 12.01 -25.35
C THR A 863 -11.97 10.88 -24.26
N TRP A 864 -10.84 10.08 -23.95
CA TRP A 864 -9.38 9.41 -24.09
C TRP A 864 -8.23 9.33 -25.17
N HIS A 865 -7.01 9.96 -25.13
CA HIS A 865 -6.32 11.32 -25.30
C HIS A 865 -6.52 12.70 -24.51
N ARG A 866 -6.89 12.76 -23.20
CA ARG A 866 -6.46 13.62 -22.05
C ARG A 866 -6.22 12.92 -20.62
N ILE A 867 -5.68 11.66 -20.51
CA ILE A 867 -4.98 10.69 -19.51
C ILE A 867 -3.60 10.26 -20.20
N VAL A 868 -2.77 9.25 -20.58
CA VAL A 868 -1.46 9.43 -21.47
C VAL A 868 -0.62 10.86 -21.75
N GLU A 869 -0.92 12.10 -21.23
CA GLU A 869 -0.33 13.37 -20.60
C GLU A 869 0.14 13.61 -19.06
N SER A 870 -0.49 14.29 -18.10
CA SER A 870 -0.39 14.04 -16.59
C SER A 870 0.13 12.71 -15.86
N MET A 871 1.01 11.83 -16.38
CA MET A 871 2.05 10.99 -15.76
C MET A 871 3.37 11.05 -16.58
N LYS A 872 3.86 12.21 -17.08
CA LYS A 872 5.30 12.60 -16.96
C LYS A 872 5.73 14.04 -16.31
N PHE A 873 4.99 14.72 -15.38
CA PHE A 873 5.02 15.50 -14.03
C PHE A 873 5.24 14.84 -12.55
N ALA A 874 4.54 14.06 -11.71
CA ALA A 874 5.07 13.00 -10.74
C ALA A 874 6.52 12.34 -10.99
N TYR A 875 6.87 11.05 -11.21
CA TYR A 875 8.25 10.41 -11.45
C TYR A 875 9.47 11.08 -10.95
N GLY A 876 9.93 11.98 -11.79
CA GLY A 876 11.25 12.51 -11.80
C GLY A 876 11.78 12.71 -10.41
N MET A 877 11.25 13.62 -9.64
CA MET A 877 11.83 14.03 -8.39
C MET A 877 11.82 12.92 -7.34
N ARG A 878 11.44 11.65 -7.61
CA ARG A 878 11.91 10.42 -6.94
C ARG A 878 13.43 10.38 -6.87
N THR A 879 14.01 11.14 -7.77
CA THR A 879 15.37 11.59 -7.84
C THR A 879 15.66 12.87 -7.08
N ARG A 880 14.82 13.35 -6.18
CA ARG A 880 14.97 14.74 -5.73
C ARG A 880 14.53 15.21 -4.34
N ILE A 881 14.07 14.41 -3.37
CA ILE A 881 13.43 14.96 -2.16
C ILE A 881 14.24 14.92 -0.86
N GLY A 882 13.58 14.84 0.29
CA GLY A 882 13.98 15.50 1.54
C GLY A 882 13.09 15.30 2.78
N ASP A 883 13.74 15.36 3.95
CA ASP A 883 13.24 15.00 5.29
C ASP A 883 13.19 16.25 6.14
N PRO A 884 12.01 16.78 6.45
CA PRO A 884 11.94 18.17 6.83
C PRO A 884 12.71 18.65 8.10
N ALA A 885 13.33 17.81 8.95
CA ALA A 885 14.18 18.29 10.08
C ALA A 885 15.60 17.73 10.10
N TYR A 886 16.16 17.41 8.95
CA TYR A 886 17.47 16.80 8.90
C TYR A 886 18.19 17.27 7.65
N THR A 887 19.09 18.30 7.66
CA THR A 887 19.78 18.88 6.45
C THR A 887 20.61 20.23 6.54
N PRO A 888 21.51 20.57 5.54
CA PRO A 888 22.10 21.93 5.27
C PRO A 888 22.00 22.78 3.91
N GLU A 889 21.77 22.32 2.65
CA GLU A 889 21.77 23.13 1.35
C GLU A 889 20.59 23.09 0.25
N ALA A 890 19.29 23.51 0.43
CA ALA A 890 18.02 23.18 -0.35
C ALA A 890 16.65 23.89 0.01
N ILE A 891 15.95 23.79 1.17
CA ILE A 891 14.60 24.36 1.57
C ILE A 891 13.79 24.92 0.38
N GLU A 892 13.50 24.19 -0.72
CA GLU A 892 12.97 24.83 -1.95
C GLU A 892 11.70 24.18 -2.47
N LEU A 893 11.28 23.07 -1.91
CA LEU A 893 10.63 22.17 -2.81
C LEU A 893 9.42 21.41 -2.14
N ILE A 894 9.36 21.23 -0.80
CA ILE A 894 8.15 20.70 -0.11
C ILE A 894 6.94 21.55 -0.23
N ARG A 895 7.09 22.75 0.29
CA ARG A 895 6.12 23.80 0.21
C ARG A 895 6.05 24.32 -1.23
N ASN A 896 6.37 23.44 -2.20
CA ASN A 896 6.56 23.63 -3.62
C ASN A 896 5.75 22.59 -4.47
N LEU A 897 4.62 21.99 -3.99
CA LEU A 897 3.54 21.46 -4.89
C LEU A 897 1.99 21.65 -4.56
N THR A 898 1.52 22.29 -3.46
CA THR A 898 0.12 22.74 -3.13
C THR A 898 -0.26 24.22 -3.53
N ASP A 899 0.37 24.99 -4.45
CA ASP A 899 0.35 26.52 -4.45
C ASP A 899 -0.99 27.09 -5.13
N PRO A 900 -1.57 28.32 -4.97
CA PRO A 900 -2.56 28.86 -5.97
C PRO A 900 -2.30 29.45 -7.41
N GLN A 901 -1.10 29.89 -7.90
CA GLN A 901 -0.71 29.90 -9.37
C GLN A 901 0.63 29.25 -10.05
N PHE A 902 0.90 27.88 -10.21
CA PHE A 902 1.96 27.16 -11.08
C PHE A 902 1.78 25.66 -11.59
N ALA A 903 0.69 24.94 -11.29
CA ALA A 903 0.24 23.67 -11.90
C ALA A 903 -0.19 23.78 -13.37
N ARG A 904 -1.19 24.60 -13.68
CA ARG A 904 -1.40 25.36 -14.94
C ARG A 904 -0.12 26.08 -15.55
N PHE A 905 1.14 25.68 -15.36
CA PHE A 905 2.29 26.21 -16.16
C PHE A 905 3.12 25.06 -16.64
N ILE A 906 3.44 24.15 -15.70
CA ILE A 906 3.64 22.75 -15.99
C ILE A 906 2.50 22.27 -16.84
N ARG A 907 1.36 22.96 -16.76
CA ARG A 907 0.31 23.14 -17.74
C ARG A 907 0.63 24.01 -19.00
N GLU A 908 0.31 25.33 -18.92
CA GLU A 908 0.12 26.30 -20.04
C GLU A 908 1.26 26.43 -21.00
N GLN A 909 2.47 26.19 -20.51
CA GLN A 909 3.69 26.50 -21.25
C GLN A 909 4.37 25.22 -21.72
N ARG A 910 3.70 24.09 -21.46
CA ARG A 910 4.32 22.79 -21.28
C ARG A 910 3.44 21.64 -21.83
N ILE A 911 2.19 21.85 -22.31
CA ILE A 911 1.55 20.98 -23.33
C ILE A 911 1.14 21.67 -24.64
N ASP A 912 1.44 20.92 -25.70
CA ASP A 912 1.12 20.97 -27.12
C ASP A 912 0.68 19.52 -27.47
N ASP A 913 0.02 19.27 -28.59
CA ASP A 913 -0.40 17.93 -28.98
C ASP A 913 -0.03 17.59 -30.47
N ASN A 914 1.21 17.11 -30.80
CA ASN A 914 1.78 16.74 -32.15
C ASN A 914 2.47 15.32 -32.34
N ALA A 915 3.71 15.08 -31.87
CA ALA A 915 4.52 13.83 -32.01
C ALA A 915 5.25 13.45 -30.68
N THR A 916 6.33 12.63 -30.54
CA THR A 916 7.08 12.61 -29.23
C THR A 916 8.58 12.21 -29.18
N HIS A 917 9.21 12.46 -28.01
CA HIS A 917 10.66 12.49 -27.66
C HIS A 917 11.21 11.21 -26.95
N THR A 918 12.47 11.28 -26.47
CA THR A 918 13.08 10.34 -25.49
C THR A 918 13.88 11.00 -24.33
N ASP A 919 13.91 12.34 -24.24
CA ASP A 919 14.93 13.12 -23.50
C ASP A 919 14.52 13.52 -22.07
N PHE A 920 14.77 12.67 -21.05
CA PHE A 920 14.49 13.07 -19.66
C PHE A 920 15.16 14.37 -19.22
N LYS A 921 16.23 14.88 -19.87
CA LYS A 921 16.83 16.25 -19.70
C LYS A 921 15.90 17.42 -20.01
N TYR A 922 14.63 17.14 -20.16
CA TYR A 922 13.59 18.10 -20.39
C TYR A 922 12.40 17.79 -19.46
N TYR A 923 12.36 16.57 -18.93
CA TYR A 923 11.47 16.25 -17.85
C TYR A 923 11.85 16.85 -16.53
N GLY A 924 12.93 16.49 -15.83
CA GLY A 924 13.54 17.33 -14.78
C GLY A 924 14.32 16.85 -13.57
N ALA A 925 14.65 15.57 -13.40
CA ALA A 925 14.96 15.00 -12.08
C ALA A 925 16.05 13.94 -12.01
N GLU A 926 17.10 14.09 -11.28
CA GLU A 926 18.24 13.98 -12.13
C GLU A 926 19.03 12.65 -12.08
N PHE A 927 18.69 11.60 -11.29
CA PHE A 927 19.31 10.23 -11.44
C PHE A 927 18.43 8.90 -11.20
N ALA A 928 18.72 7.80 -10.44
CA ALA A 928 17.80 6.60 -10.35
C ALA A 928 17.73 5.50 -9.20
N ASP A 929 16.60 5.38 -8.47
CA ASP A 929 15.88 4.28 -7.71
C ASP A 929 16.15 2.85 -8.16
N VAL A 930 16.22 2.06 -7.08
CA VAL A 930 16.07 0.62 -6.91
C VAL A 930 14.59 0.29 -6.95
N ASN A 931 14.14 -0.82 -6.33
CA ASN A 931 13.44 -1.81 -7.08
C ASN A 931 12.12 -2.48 -6.52
N ASP A 932 10.88 -1.90 -6.22
CA ASP A 932 9.47 -2.33 -5.67
C ASP A 932 8.35 -3.36 -6.42
N GLN A 933 7.71 -4.46 -5.81
CA GLN A 933 6.98 -5.78 -6.24
C GLN A 933 5.89 -6.60 -5.39
N GLY A 934 5.24 -6.31 -4.25
CA GLY A 934 3.98 -7.04 -3.92
C GLY A 934 3.81 -7.85 -2.68
N THR A 935 3.51 -7.31 -1.51
CA THR A 935 2.49 -6.32 -1.07
C THR A 935 1.14 -6.81 -0.61
N ALA A 936 0.69 -6.45 0.59
CA ALA A 936 -0.73 -6.52 0.82
C ALA A 936 -1.45 -5.79 1.93
N HIS A 937 -2.79 -5.81 1.74
CA HIS A 937 -3.79 -4.78 2.00
C HIS A 937 -5.06 -5.13 2.76
N ILE A 938 -5.24 -4.81 4.03
CA ILE A 938 -6.53 -4.62 4.71
C ILE A 938 -7.48 -3.56 4.16
N CYS A 939 -8.75 -3.54 4.54
CA CYS A 939 -9.80 -2.63 4.09
C CYS A 939 -11.09 -2.98 4.83
N VAL A 940 -11.83 -2.01 5.39
CA VAL A 940 -12.91 -2.16 6.40
C VAL A 940 -14.14 -1.27 5.97
N LEU A 941 -15.40 -1.41 6.46
CA LEU A 941 -16.49 -0.41 6.25
C LEU A 941 -17.52 -0.17 7.39
N ALA A 942 -17.39 0.82 8.29
CA ALA A 942 -18.31 1.20 9.35
C ALA A 942 -19.71 1.73 9.03
N PRO A 943 -20.68 1.40 9.92
CA PRO A 943 -21.96 2.04 10.17
C PRO A 943 -21.92 3.53 10.52
N ASN A 944 -21.28 4.00 11.59
CA ASN A 944 -21.15 5.46 11.83
C ASN A 944 -19.92 6.09 11.18
N GLY A 945 -19.18 5.32 10.38
CA GLY A 945 -18.54 5.91 9.23
C GLY A 945 -17.27 6.72 9.40
N ASP A 946 -16.85 7.08 10.62
CA ASP A 946 -15.54 7.57 11.09
C ASP A 946 -14.19 7.08 10.42
N ALA A 947 -14.20 6.28 9.33
CA ALA A 947 -13.20 5.37 8.65
C ALA A 947 -11.68 5.44 8.73
N VAL A 948 -10.99 4.30 8.43
CA VAL A 948 -9.66 3.73 8.83
C VAL A 948 -8.85 3.07 7.67
N SER A 949 -7.58 2.60 7.87
CA SER A 949 -6.70 1.86 6.92
C SER A 949 -5.23 1.42 7.29
N ALA A 950 -4.53 0.37 6.73
CA ALA A 950 -3.30 -0.22 7.41
C ALA A 950 -2.22 -1.37 7.02
N THR A 951 -1.00 -1.18 6.43
CA THR A 951 0.12 -2.17 6.04
C THR A 951 1.45 -2.25 6.78
N SER A 952 2.07 -3.44 6.71
CA SER A 952 3.46 -3.84 6.95
C SER A 952 4.51 -3.83 5.84
N THR A 953 5.73 -4.22 6.22
CA THR A 953 7.02 -4.15 5.61
C THR A 953 7.99 -5.21 6.21
N ILE A 954 8.46 -6.30 5.56
CA ILE A 954 9.53 -7.34 5.73
C ILE A 954 10.57 -7.54 4.58
N ASN A 955 10.28 -8.04 3.39
CA ASN A 955 11.08 -7.73 2.20
C ASN A 955 10.76 -8.66 1.17
N TYR A 956 11.76 -8.84 0.34
CA TYR A 956 11.49 -9.35 -0.96
C TYR A 956 10.73 -10.76 -0.52
N LEU A 957 9.57 -11.54 -0.86
CA LEU A 957 8.82 -12.49 -1.99
C LEU A 957 8.29 -13.70 -1.24
N LEU A 958 9.12 -14.69 -0.81
CA LEU A 958 10.77 -15.17 1.49
C LEU A 958 11.70 -14.19 2.45
N GLY A 959 11.67 -12.88 2.40
CA GLY A 959 12.33 -11.79 3.05
C GLY A 959 13.69 -11.71 2.47
N ALA A 960 14.68 -11.54 3.30
CA ALA A 960 16.00 -12.08 3.08
C ALA A 960 16.38 -12.96 4.25
N LYS A 961 15.36 -13.47 4.94
CA LYS A 961 15.27 -14.89 5.25
C LYS A 961 15.93 -15.40 6.58
N ILE A 962 15.31 -15.24 7.78
CA ILE A 962 15.48 -15.97 9.10
C ILE A 962 14.45 -15.98 10.30
N ARG A 963 14.50 -17.06 11.17
CA ARG A 963 13.84 -17.70 12.43
C ARG A 963 15.00 -18.47 13.18
N SER A 964 14.94 -19.18 14.36
CA SER A 964 15.91 -19.99 15.23
C SER A 964 15.10 -20.92 16.20
N GLN A 965 15.30 -20.90 17.53
CA GLN A 965 14.48 -21.57 18.55
C GLN A 965 13.36 -20.69 19.20
N SER A 966 13.61 -19.55 19.89
CA SER A 966 12.67 -18.98 20.91
C SER A 966 12.00 -17.60 20.74
N THR A 967 11.35 -17.32 19.62
CA THR A 967 10.11 -16.48 19.51
C THR A 967 9.55 -16.88 18.21
N GLY A 968 10.43 -16.89 17.20
CA GLY A 968 10.48 -17.64 15.96
C GLY A 968 10.30 -16.83 14.72
N ILE A 969 10.47 -15.53 14.85
CA ILE A 969 10.09 -14.58 13.83
C ILE A 969 10.85 -14.69 12.54
N ILE A 970 10.43 -13.83 11.64
CA ILE A 970 10.85 -13.60 10.28
C ILE A 970 10.90 -12.08 10.10
N LEU A 971 11.91 -11.51 10.72
CA LEU A 971 12.20 -10.11 10.54
C LEU A 971 12.79 -9.96 9.14
N ASN A 972 12.00 -9.38 8.27
CA ASN A 972 12.41 -8.61 7.11
C ASN A 972 13.56 -9.06 6.22
N ASP A 973 14.20 -8.02 5.68
CA ASP A 973 15.26 -7.75 4.72
C ASP A 973 14.81 -6.42 4.30
N GLU A 974 15.24 -5.46 5.05
CA GLU A 974 15.01 -4.16 4.55
C GLU A 974 16.18 -3.30 4.68
N MET A 975 16.52 -2.96 3.49
CA MET A 975 16.48 -1.64 3.01
C MET A 975 16.48 -1.91 1.49
N ASP A 976 15.51 -1.76 0.56
CA ASP A 976 15.95 -1.69 -0.89
C ASP A 976 15.34 -0.51 -1.73
N ASP A 977 15.19 0.68 -1.10
CA ASP A 977 14.53 2.01 -1.29
C ASP A 977 15.47 3.29 -1.33
N PHE A 978 16.82 3.21 -1.46
CA PHE A 978 17.82 4.20 -0.90
C PHE A 978 18.96 4.77 -1.87
N ALA A 979 20.31 4.68 -1.73
CA ALA A 979 21.35 4.94 -2.80
C ALA A 979 22.62 4.09 -2.79
N THR A 980 23.01 3.42 -3.86
CA THR A 980 24.20 2.54 -3.87
C THR A 980 25.59 3.34 -4.25
N PRO A 981 27.66 3.89 -3.10
CA PRO A 981 29.15 4.34 -3.50
C PRO A 981 29.96 3.72 -4.70
N GLY A 982 30.04 4.44 -5.84
CA GLY A 982 30.09 3.88 -7.20
C GLY A 982 28.86 3.75 -8.22
N THR A 983 27.79 2.96 -8.01
CA THR A 983 26.93 2.36 -9.07
C THR A 983 25.80 3.18 -9.75
N VAL A 984 25.01 2.46 -10.55
CA VAL A 984 24.20 2.83 -11.70
C VAL A 984 23.11 1.77 -11.89
N ASN A 985 21.85 2.15 -12.05
CA ASN A 985 20.76 1.22 -12.38
C ASN A 985 20.97 0.58 -13.77
N THR A 986 20.25 -0.50 -14.09
CA THR A 986 20.47 -1.32 -15.32
C THR A 986 20.39 -0.53 -16.63
N TYR A 987 19.68 0.59 -16.64
CA TYR A 987 19.57 1.44 -17.80
C TYR A 987 20.76 2.39 -17.90
N GLY A 988 21.39 2.72 -16.77
CA GLY A 988 22.56 3.56 -16.65
C GLY A 988 22.31 4.81 -15.81
N LEU A 989 21.16 4.94 -15.15
CA LEU A 989 20.88 6.12 -14.36
C LEU A 989 21.41 5.92 -12.93
N PRO A 990 21.90 6.96 -12.27
CA PRO A 990 22.76 6.73 -11.11
C PRO A 990 22.17 6.58 -9.71
N ALA A 991 22.99 5.94 -8.89
CA ALA A 991 22.75 5.39 -7.56
C ALA A 991 23.36 6.18 -6.35
N SER A 992 23.39 7.52 -6.30
CA SER A 992 22.41 8.27 -5.49
C SER A 992 22.85 9.82 -5.32
N PRO A 993 22.23 10.93 -4.75
CA PRO A 993 22.73 11.47 -3.54
C PRO A 993 21.76 12.23 -2.54
N ALA A 994 20.48 12.72 -2.55
CA ALA A 994 19.72 13.12 -1.26
C ALA A 994 18.84 12.10 -0.53
N ASN A 995 18.60 10.93 -1.09
CA ASN A 995 18.39 9.70 -0.30
C ASN A 995 19.53 9.06 0.76
N PHE A 996 21.87 8.73 0.75
CA PHE A 996 23.06 8.21 1.62
C PHE A 996 23.58 8.98 2.90
N ILE A 997 24.68 8.54 3.54
CA ILE A 997 24.80 8.14 4.96
C ILE A 997 25.25 9.23 6.12
N THR A 998 24.44 9.70 7.15
CA THR A 998 24.59 10.72 8.33
C THR A 998 23.44 10.77 9.41
N PRO A 999 23.61 10.88 10.76
CA PRO A 999 22.68 10.41 11.83
C PRO A 999 21.15 10.56 11.81
N GLY A 1000 20.47 9.41 11.74
CA GLY A 1000 19.17 9.15 12.42
C GLY A 1000 17.89 9.58 11.71
N LYS A 1001 17.82 9.74 10.40
CA LYS A 1001 16.83 10.68 9.84
C LYS A 1001 15.56 9.96 9.35
N ILE A 1002 14.63 10.49 8.50
CA ILE A 1002 13.52 9.68 7.85
C ILE A 1002 13.33 9.75 6.26
N PRO A 1003 13.22 8.68 5.36
CA PRO A 1003 13.44 8.65 3.90
C PRO A 1003 12.78 7.55 2.92
N LEU A 1004 11.52 7.53 2.44
CA LEU A 1004 11.16 6.92 1.10
C LEU A 1004 10.87 5.52 0.50
N SER A 1005 9.74 5.39 -0.23
CA SER A 1005 9.46 4.25 -1.11
C SER A 1005 8.35 4.49 -2.11
N SER A 1006 7.41 3.58 -2.43
CA SER A 1006 6.29 3.93 -3.30
C SER A 1006 4.82 3.52 -2.93
N MET A 1007 4.59 3.01 -1.71
CA MET A 1007 3.45 2.66 -0.74
C MET A 1007 2.08 3.47 -0.36
N THR A 1008 0.78 3.12 -0.66
CA THR A 1008 -0.33 4.15 -0.92
C THR A 1008 -1.91 4.19 -0.50
N PRO A 1009 -2.43 4.51 0.72
CA PRO A 1009 -3.92 4.47 1.14
C PRO A 1009 -4.98 5.59 0.79
N THR A 1010 -6.16 5.84 1.45
CA THR A 1010 -7.25 6.89 1.11
C THR A 1010 -8.42 7.14 2.24
N ILE A 1011 -9.43 8.14 2.42
CA ILE A 1011 -10.58 8.54 3.47
C ILE A 1011 -11.21 10.08 3.78
N VAL A 1012 -12.52 10.64 3.68
CA VAL A 1012 -12.88 12.22 3.88
C VAL A 1012 -14.11 13.06 4.52
N THR A 1013 -14.16 14.43 4.43
CA THR A 1013 -15.41 15.32 4.46
C THR A 1013 -16.21 15.69 3.14
N ASP A 1014 -16.89 15.59 1.95
CA ASP A 1014 -17.49 16.62 1.03
C ASP A 1014 -17.35 18.08 1.46
N LYS A 1015 -17.84 18.95 0.57
CA LYS A 1015 -18.65 20.07 1.03
C LYS A 1015 -19.41 19.85 2.37
N THR A 1016 -19.72 18.62 2.87
CA THR A 1016 -19.97 18.33 4.29
C THR A 1016 -19.35 17.02 4.90
N GLY A 1017 -19.67 15.75 4.57
CA GLY A 1017 -18.88 14.58 5.06
C GLY A 1017 -19.43 13.15 5.24
N GLU A 1018 -20.18 12.56 4.28
CA GLU A 1018 -20.53 11.14 4.15
C GLU A 1018 -19.90 10.60 2.89
N VAL A 1019 -18.95 9.71 2.89
CA VAL A 1019 -18.95 8.54 2.00
C VAL A 1019 -18.74 8.88 0.49
N ARG A 1020 -17.55 8.65 -0.12
CA ARG A 1020 -16.85 9.31 -1.30
C ARG A 1020 -15.36 8.90 -1.40
N MET A 1021 -14.92 7.93 -0.59
CA MET A 1021 -14.57 6.53 -0.93
C MET A 1021 -14.13 5.76 0.53
N VAL A 1022 -13.51 4.57 1.08
CA VAL A 1022 -13.09 2.99 0.99
C VAL A 1022 -12.28 2.05 -0.07
N LEU A 1023 -10.98 1.60 -0.12
CA LEU A 1023 -10.27 0.95 -1.33
C LEU A 1023 -8.76 0.56 -1.11
N GLY A 1024 -7.98 -0.19 -1.94
CA GLY A 1024 -6.49 -0.05 -2.11
C GLY A 1024 -5.52 -1.06 -2.84
N GLY A 1025 -4.66 -1.95 -2.29
CA GLY A 1025 -3.42 -2.40 -3.05
C GLY A 1025 -2.45 -3.65 -2.85
N ALA A 1026 -1.90 -4.25 -3.94
CA ALA A 1026 -1.15 -5.53 -4.00
C ALA A 1026 -0.13 -5.75 -5.12
N GLY A 1027 0.92 -6.56 -4.98
CA GLY A 1027 1.84 -6.83 -6.10
C GLY A 1027 3.05 -5.94 -6.41
N GLY A 1028 3.39 -4.81 -5.72
CA GLY A 1028 4.62 -3.95 -5.91
C GLY A 1028 4.72 -2.41 -6.05
N SER A 1029 5.83 -1.90 -6.56
CA SER A 1029 6.05 -0.65 -7.32
C SER A 1029 4.93 -0.22 -8.24
N ARG A 1030 3.96 -1.07 -8.49
CA ARG A 1030 2.81 -0.86 -9.33
C ARG A 1030 1.76 -0.30 -8.30
N ILE A 1031 2.14 0.28 -7.11
CA ILE A 1031 1.22 0.76 -6.03
C ILE A 1031 0.48 1.97 -6.48
N THR A 1032 1.16 3.05 -6.81
CA THR A 1032 0.43 4.10 -7.47
C THR A 1032 0.13 3.70 -8.92
N SER A 1033 0.50 2.50 -9.40
CA SER A 1033 0.01 1.53 -10.42
C SER A 1033 -1.36 1.00 -10.14
N ALA A 1034 -1.93 1.51 -9.08
CA ALA A 1034 -3.29 1.94 -9.02
C ALA A 1034 -3.62 3.12 -8.11
N THR A 1035 -2.80 4.18 -8.10
CA THR A 1035 -3.10 5.47 -7.45
C THR A 1035 -2.98 6.93 -8.15
N ALA A 1036 -2.90 7.16 -9.49
CA ALA A 1036 -3.67 8.14 -10.38
C ALA A 1036 -4.47 7.81 -11.79
N VAL A 1037 -4.95 6.61 -12.23
CA VAL A 1037 -6.22 5.92 -12.82
C VAL A 1037 -7.16 4.88 -11.97
N MET A 1038 -8.08 4.97 -10.91
CA MET A 1038 -8.82 5.75 -9.74
C MET A 1038 -9.92 6.92 -9.83
N ILE A 1039 -9.61 8.24 -9.71
CA ILE A 1039 -10.41 9.47 -10.00
C ILE A 1039 -10.94 9.95 -11.48
N TYR A 1040 -11.11 9.14 -12.56
CA TYR A 1040 -11.98 9.37 -13.76
C TYR A 1040 -12.90 8.14 -13.95
N ARG A 1041 -14.26 8.19 -13.89
CA ARG A 1041 -15.28 7.10 -14.08
C ARG A 1041 -16.38 6.47 -13.07
N TYR A 1042 -17.03 6.69 -11.87
CA TYR A 1042 -17.38 7.34 -10.51
C TYR A 1042 -17.69 8.80 -10.27
N LEU A 1043 -16.78 9.58 -9.70
CA LEU A 1043 -16.91 11.02 -9.60
C LEU A 1043 -16.97 11.60 -11.07
N MET A 1044 -17.75 11.09 -12.09
CA MET A 1044 -17.75 11.43 -13.57
C MET A 1044 -18.86 11.04 -14.67
N PHE A 1045 -19.27 9.77 -15.01
CA PHE A 1045 -20.12 9.24 -16.17
C PHE A 1045 -21.62 8.63 -15.97
N GLY A 1046 -21.88 7.27 -15.78
CA GLY A 1046 -23.05 6.35 -15.35
C GLY A 1046 -22.89 4.81 -14.84
N ASP A 1047 -22.44 4.35 -13.60
CA ASP A 1047 -21.69 3.06 -13.16
C ASP A 1047 -21.95 2.27 -11.84
N ASP A 1048 -21.27 1.11 -11.75
CA ASP A 1048 -20.86 0.45 -10.50
C ASP A 1048 -19.49 -0.31 -10.42
N LEU A 1049 -19.33 -1.29 -9.51
CA LEU A 1049 -18.09 -2.06 -9.30
C LEU A 1049 -17.95 -3.37 -10.18
N ASN A 1050 -18.46 -3.47 -11.45
CA ASN A 1050 -18.25 -4.54 -12.51
C ASN A 1050 -17.24 -4.23 -13.69
N THR A 1051 -16.28 -3.30 -13.65
CA THR A 1051 -15.04 -3.38 -14.47
C THR A 1051 -13.61 -3.04 -13.88
N ILE A 1052 -13.25 -1.96 -13.11
CA ILE A 1052 -11.86 -1.47 -12.81
C ILE A 1052 -10.79 -2.21 -12.05
N MET A 1053 -10.84 -2.93 -10.94
CA MET A 1053 -9.57 -3.19 -10.24
C MET A 1053 -8.59 -3.96 -11.10
N ALA A 1054 -9.05 -5.14 -11.50
CA ALA A 1054 -9.08 -5.63 -12.86
C ALA A 1054 -8.21 -4.94 -13.90
N GLU A 1055 -8.52 -3.67 -14.13
CA GLU A 1055 -8.64 -3.05 -15.43
C GLU A 1055 -7.24 -3.00 -16.06
N LYS A 1056 -6.97 -4.03 -16.86
CA LYS A 1056 -5.88 -4.25 -17.80
C LYS A 1056 -5.01 -3.02 -18.08
N ARG A 1057 -3.87 -2.87 -17.42
CA ARG A 1057 -3.23 -1.60 -17.12
C ARG A 1057 -1.83 -1.41 -17.69
N LEU A 1058 -1.53 -0.18 -18.10
CA LEU A 1058 -0.25 0.29 -18.67
C LEU A 1058 0.76 0.65 -17.59
N HIS A 1059 2.05 0.69 -17.95
CA HIS A 1059 3.18 0.99 -17.08
C HIS A 1059 4.23 1.98 -17.54
N HIS A 1060 4.73 2.80 -16.63
CA HIS A 1060 6.07 3.33 -16.78
C HIS A 1060 6.78 3.59 -15.38
N GLN A 1061 8.11 3.40 -15.18
CA GLN A 1061 9.03 3.59 -14.00
C GLN A 1061 10.36 4.42 -14.17
N LEU A 1062 10.42 5.64 -14.73
CA LEU A 1062 11.53 6.34 -15.46
C LEU A 1062 12.93 5.75 -15.87
N ALA A 1063 13.14 4.47 -15.72
CA ALA A 1063 13.96 3.72 -16.66
C ALA A 1063 13.27 2.38 -16.84
N PRO A 1064 12.55 2.17 -17.96
CA PRO A 1064 13.16 1.58 -19.17
C PRO A 1064 12.91 2.35 -20.51
N MET A 1065 12.78 1.67 -21.68
CA MET A 1065 12.35 2.22 -22.99
C MET A 1065 11.14 1.64 -23.81
N TRP A 1066 10.26 0.65 -23.55
CA TRP A 1066 9.92 -0.22 -22.43
C TRP A 1066 9.02 0.43 -21.34
N VAL A 1067 7.74 0.73 -21.67
CA VAL A 1067 6.58 0.53 -20.74
C VAL A 1067 6.49 -1.00 -20.46
N ASP A 1068 5.58 -1.46 -19.60
CA ASP A 1068 5.14 -2.86 -19.46
C ASP A 1068 3.56 -3.03 -19.54
N TYR A 1069 2.99 -4.25 -19.75
CA TYR A 1069 1.54 -4.54 -20.09
C TYR A 1069 0.92 -6.01 -20.10
N GLU A 1070 0.24 -6.74 -19.17
CA GLU A 1070 -0.17 -8.20 -19.45
C GLU A 1070 -0.98 -8.46 -20.78
N PRO A 1071 -1.08 -9.64 -21.41
CA PRO A 1071 -1.18 -9.63 -22.89
C PRO A 1071 -2.60 -9.57 -23.52
N GLY A 1072 -3.09 -8.42 -24.05
CA GLY A 1072 -4.10 -8.47 -25.15
C GLY A 1072 -5.17 -7.37 -25.31
N PHE A 1073 -4.96 -6.34 -26.14
CA PHE A 1073 -5.84 -5.16 -26.13
C PHE A 1073 -5.62 -4.34 -27.44
N ASP A 1074 -6.41 -4.41 -28.53
CA ASP A 1074 -7.46 -5.38 -29.00
C ASP A 1074 -7.86 -5.17 -30.52
N GLN A 1075 -8.71 -4.18 -30.90
CA GLN A 1075 -9.20 -3.84 -32.27
C GLN A 1075 -9.19 -2.33 -32.66
N THR A 1076 -9.42 -1.36 -31.75
CA THR A 1076 -9.36 0.13 -31.90
C THR A 1076 -8.64 0.96 -30.76
N ILE A 1077 -7.30 0.85 -30.51
CA ILE A 1077 -6.40 1.79 -29.76
C ILE A 1077 -4.82 1.66 -29.90
N LEU A 1078 -4.14 0.59 -29.47
CA LEU A 1078 -2.64 0.40 -29.36
C LEU A 1078 -1.73 0.90 -30.50
N ASP A 1079 -2.25 1.15 -31.69
CA ASP A 1079 -1.48 1.37 -32.92
C ASP A 1079 -1.37 2.85 -33.29
N GLY A 1080 -2.10 3.71 -32.61
CA GLY A 1080 -1.58 5.04 -32.32
C GLY A 1080 -1.30 5.15 -30.86
N LEU A 1081 -0.79 4.03 -30.43
CA LEU A 1081 0.57 3.94 -30.05
C LEU A 1081 1.42 3.33 -31.24
N VAL A 1082 1.61 4.07 -32.38
CA VAL A 1082 2.64 4.02 -33.51
C VAL A 1082 2.95 5.40 -34.22
N LYS A 1083 2.09 6.42 -34.10
CA LYS A 1083 2.13 7.75 -34.77
C LYS A 1083 2.58 9.02 -33.99
N MET A 1084 2.89 8.99 -32.69
CA MET A 1084 3.44 10.12 -31.90
C MET A 1084 4.64 9.71 -31.02
N GLY A 1085 5.62 9.00 -31.57
CA GLY A 1085 7.01 9.01 -31.06
C GLY A 1085 7.35 8.26 -29.76
N HIS A 1086 6.49 7.37 -29.25
CA HIS A 1086 6.83 6.50 -28.11
C HIS A 1086 7.72 5.27 -28.53
N GLN A 1087 7.63 4.09 -27.88
CA GLN A 1087 8.45 2.87 -28.11
C GLN A 1087 7.80 1.54 -27.64
N VAL A 1088 8.47 0.55 -27.00
CA VAL A 1088 8.09 -0.89 -27.10
C VAL A 1088 8.59 -1.89 -25.99
N LYS A 1089 7.74 -2.59 -25.18
CA LYS A 1089 8.04 -3.90 -24.53
C LYS A 1089 6.93 -4.87 -23.99
N GLU A 1090 6.87 -6.03 -24.69
CA GLU A 1090 6.18 -7.25 -24.23
C GLU A 1090 6.77 -8.01 -22.98
N LYS A 1091 6.71 -7.42 -21.78
CA LYS A 1091 7.19 -7.88 -20.45
C LYS A 1091 6.46 -9.05 -19.72
N THR A 1092 6.21 -10.16 -20.42
CA THR A 1092 6.06 -11.59 -19.95
C THR A 1092 5.17 -11.92 -18.70
N PRO A 1093 4.79 -13.18 -18.35
CA PRO A 1093 3.39 -13.45 -17.00
C PRO A 1093 3.48 -13.33 -15.42
N ASP A 1094 4.59 -13.54 -14.67
CA ASP A 1094 4.57 -13.75 -13.19
C ASP A 1094 5.24 -12.71 -12.23
N ALA A 1095 6.22 -11.87 -12.63
CA ALA A 1095 6.88 -10.80 -11.86
C ALA A 1095 6.08 -9.49 -11.65
N GLY A 1096 4.87 -9.59 -11.09
CA GLY A 1096 4.35 -8.57 -10.18
C GLY A 1096 3.44 -7.56 -10.83
N PHE A 1097 2.43 -7.10 -10.10
CA PHE A 1097 1.14 -6.77 -10.70
C PHE A 1097 0.43 -5.60 -9.87
N ALA A 1098 -0.60 -4.69 -10.03
CA ALA A 1098 -1.76 -4.12 -10.87
C ALA A 1098 -3.39 -4.03 -10.57
N ALA A 1099 -4.18 -4.90 -9.84
CA ALA A 1099 -5.68 -5.07 -9.55
C ALA A 1099 -6.15 -5.84 -8.20
N ALA A 1100 -7.40 -5.70 -7.64
CA ALA A 1100 -8.13 -5.19 -6.38
C ALA A 1100 -8.68 -5.96 -5.04
N THR A 1101 -9.62 -5.38 -4.19
CA THR A 1101 -10.45 -5.84 -2.94
C THR A 1101 -11.77 -5.09 -2.43
N GLY A 1102 -12.88 -4.89 -3.19
CA GLY A 1102 -14.27 -4.25 -3.05
C GLY A 1102 -15.37 -4.49 -1.93
N ILE A 1103 -16.35 -3.58 -1.61
CA ILE A 1103 -16.77 -2.76 -0.39
C ILE A 1103 -17.28 -1.21 -0.42
N VAL A 1104 -18.53 -0.70 -0.48
CA VAL A 1104 -18.90 0.78 -0.64
C VAL A 1104 -20.18 1.24 0.00
N LYS A 1105 -20.30 2.55 0.23
CA LYS A 1105 -21.60 3.21 0.05
C LYS A 1105 -21.69 3.92 -1.33
N ASP A 1106 -22.86 4.33 -1.79
CA ASP A 1106 -22.97 5.21 -2.96
C ASP A 1106 -24.15 6.14 -2.81
N GLU A 1107 -24.57 6.86 -3.86
CA GLU A 1107 -25.33 8.12 -3.85
C GLU A 1107 -26.24 8.29 -2.61
N SER A 1108 -27.00 7.28 -2.16
CA SER A 1108 -27.33 7.15 -0.71
C SER A 1108 -27.51 5.69 -0.19
N HIS A 1109 -26.45 4.96 0.24
CA HIS A 1109 -26.44 3.98 1.40
C HIS A 1109 -26.15 2.37 1.43
N VAL A 1110 -26.14 1.44 0.42
CA VAL A 1110 -26.22 -0.10 0.44
C VAL A 1110 -24.98 -1.06 0.39
N VAL A 1111 -25.05 -2.33 -0.19
CA VAL A 1111 -24.18 -3.57 -0.03
C VAL A 1111 -24.08 -4.75 -1.09
N ASN A 1112 -22.86 -5.12 -1.61
CA ASN A 1112 -22.23 -6.45 -2.03
C ASN A 1112 -20.67 -6.37 -2.40
N ALA A 1113 -19.82 -7.44 -2.56
CA ALA A 1113 -18.28 -7.36 -2.40
C ALA A 1113 -17.26 -8.17 -3.31
N ALA A 1114 -15.92 -7.83 -3.38
CA ALA A 1114 -14.77 -8.67 -3.92
C ALA A 1114 -13.28 -8.17 -4.05
N PHE A 1115 -12.30 -9.09 -3.94
CA PHE A 1115 -10.79 -9.11 -4.01
C PHE A 1115 -10.17 -9.73 -5.26
N ASP A 1116 -8.88 -9.48 -5.53
CA ASP A 1116 -8.36 -9.72 -6.88
C ASP A 1116 -7.99 -11.15 -7.21
N PRO A 1117 -8.37 -11.67 -8.38
CA PRO A 1117 -7.89 -12.96 -8.88
C PRO A 1117 -6.36 -13.07 -8.89
N ARG A 1118 -5.64 -12.00 -9.23
CA ARG A 1118 -4.18 -12.05 -9.33
C ARG A 1118 -3.51 -12.02 -7.98
N ARG A 1119 -4.30 -11.95 -6.89
CA ARG A 1119 -3.90 -11.94 -5.49
C ARG A 1119 -4.78 -12.77 -4.53
N GLY A 1120 -5.73 -13.55 -5.03
CA GLY A 1120 -6.68 -14.35 -4.23
C GLY A 1120 -7.60 -13.51 -3.34
N GLY A 1121 -8.44 -14.15 -2.49
CA GLY A 1121 -9.03 -13.54 -1.28
C GLY A 1121 -10.39 -13.96 -0.70
N SER A 1122 -11.04 -13.08 0.10
CA SER A 1122 -12.39 -13.24 0.70
C SER A 1122 -13.21 -11.97 0.83
N ALA A 1123 -14.50 -12.09 1.15
CA ALA A 1123 -15.35 -10.98 1.57
C ALA A 1123 -16.50 -11.43 2.47
N GLU A 1124 -16.79 -10.64 3.49
CA GLU A 1124 -17.43 -11.10 4.75
C GLU A 1124 -18.27 -10.02 5.45
N ILE A 1125 -18.63 -9.00 4.69
CA ILE A 1125 -19.77 -8.10 4.86
C ILE A 1125 -20.52 -8.28 6.22
N LEU A 1126 -20.62 -7.30 7.15
CA LEU A 1126 -21.36 -7.48 8.45
C LEU A 1126 -22.71 -6.81 8.49
N ASN A 1127 -23.64 -7.08 9.42
CA ASN A 1127 -24.79 -6.20 9.68
C ASN A 1127 -24.65 -5.53 11.06
N ALA A 1128 -25.08 -4.27 11.13
CA ALA A 1128 -25.59 -3.57 12.31
C ALA A 1128 -27.09 -3.86 12.50
#